data_AF-A0AAC9VCW7-F1
#
_entry.id   AF-A0AAC9VCW7-F1
#
_cell.length_a   1.000
_cell.length_b   1.000
_cell.length_c   1.000
_cell.angle_alpha   90.00
_cell.angle_beta   90.00
_cell.angle_gamma   90.00
#
_symmetry.space_group_name_H-M   'P 1'
#
loop_
_entity.id
_entity.type
_entity.pdbx_description
1 polymer ?
#
loop_
_entity_poly.entity_id
_entity_poly.type
_entity_poly.pdbx_seq_one_letter_code
_entity_poly.pdbx_strand_id
1 'polypeptide(L)'
;MNIITIGYESGSIFQNINIDRIYTNIDYSLNSIVSATSPKTDLILNKHDYKNYSKSILLKNEINKTFLDSIEQLSSENDYLLIDLLDERYDLISINNTFLLDSWLLKDTHFKVENNFSFFKREDIDFDFWKNCADKFIEKAKINFGKNIILHEMYLSERILRNNKLETPKNISDIKKKNRLLKTCYEYIKGKLEYYQHIKIKEDNYTDFDEIETLNPAKKNKSYISRFIKELEMIRDEESKNKYDIAIIIVSYNVEEYINEAVLSVINQKNFSGSFQIIIVDDGSLDNTQKIVKSLSRKYSNITYKFIKNSGTPSIPRNIGLELADSEYILFLDGDDTLSENALNLLHLYATNYSADQVIGKMLSFKNNQFTDSSKVAAKYKERYEFEQSISDTKQIHITTHPILYHYPSACGKLFKSELIRNIKFEKIKYGEDRLFAVDASFKSKKTIFVNDFVYNYRTRQNLNNLSTTQEKSLKNITGLHTSILRIYDIIDLNRFRINNYEAYLLKIVKSNIADVILRINQIMEYPIEDRRGILLLLSNILNKKIDHSKKIIRVYTMINYVKLKLLSEGKIDELYYFVEYFEFNARRYDYDFDGNFIFKTKNENIYLEFIFGNSVQSIDVTEYLSKSNLVNEITDIRIDKNMMCIEGLAFHKNFSINSKNDINHEIVIYHTKTKKEYRLKAQYFFNNLLSTSNEKYGHGGYKFKFEFTEHMDDGHYKFSIETTFLNIKRKTDLIFNGKKVLYDFKNSYFKIKKLNCEIIPLYKKRALSIIYKKDINLLKRKIISNIRNKQYSLKQIKMNNGIDIKRKFKLGFAVLTEEFSKFLFRKKNIILIGEKNCNTANDTGYWFFKHCRDQGYPVHYVINKKSPDFKKVKGLGNVVDYYSLKHIILSMNAKFILSSDNVNILLPSNIKHLRRKPKRIFIQHGVILQSKVDEIYHYKKDYADYIISSNKIEKDILKNHFGFNESNILNFGLSRFDSLKDNNSNSFKRIMVSFTWRKNIKNVTDLKESRYLKSIIELLNNNEFLSVLKKYKFTIDLCLHPRTCDLLKTEINWKEQLSRSPLINIHSFNDIDIRAHIEDCCMLITDYSSISYDFIYLNKPVINYLFENNMPLNPNTLDEVIPGKPVQSITELVGEVKKIIFNDGKPVKKIDKSKYIENVNKTNCEMLYGFIKEG
;
A
#
# COMPACT_ATOMS: atom_id res chain seq x y z
N MET A 1 -30.57 -27.56 3.28
CA MET A 1 -31.84 -28.02 3.88
C MET A 1 -31.57 -28.37 5.33
N ASN A 2 -32.07 -27.56 6.24
CA ASN A 2 -32.04 -27.80 7.68
C ASN A 2 -33.36 -28.45 8.09
N ILE A 3 -33.33 -29.62 8.70
CA ILE A 3 -34.50 -30.40 9.05
C ILE A 3 -34.52 -30.63 10.56
N ILE A 4 -35.64 -30.34 11.19
CA ILE A 4 -35.93 -30.86 12.52
C ILE A 4 -36.90 -32.04 12.41
N THR A 5 -36.64 -33.09 13.18
CA THR A 5 -37.42 -34.33 13.09
C THR A 5 -38.23 -34.57 14.36
N ILE A 6 -39.48 -34.99 14.20
CA ILE A 6 -40.28 -35.69 15.20
C ILE A 6 -40.50 -37.12 14.72
N GLY A 7 -40.19 -38.07 15.60
CA GLY A 7 -40.12 -39.48 15.28
C GLY A 7 -38.66 -39.96 15.26
N TYR A 8 -38.40 -40.98 16.07
CA TYR A 8 -37.05 -41.43 16.37
C TYR A 8 -36.37 -42.00 15.12
N GLU A 9 -37.13 -42.65 14.26
CA GLU A 9 -36.58 -43.41 13.15
C GLU A 9 -36.02 -42.53 12.06
N SER A 10 -36.73 -41.47 11.69
CA SER A 10 -36.19 -40.48 10.76
C SER A 10 -34.95 -39.80 11.34
N GLY A 11 -34.97 -39.42 12.62
CA GLY A 11 -33.79 -38.87 13.30
C GLY A 11 -32.60 -39.83 13.30
N SER A 12 -32.84 -41.14 13.49
CA SER A 12 -31.80 -42.17 13.49
C SER A 12 -31.18 -42.39 12.10
N ILE A 13 -31.96 -42.23 11.02
CA ILE A 13 -31.43 -42.27 9.65
C ILE A 13 -30.38 -41.16 9.51
N PHE A 14 -30.68 -39.94 9.94
CA PHE A 14 -29.76 -38.81 9.82
C PHE A 14 -28.52 -38.92 10.72
N GLN A 15 -28.64 -39.55 11.90
CA GLN A 15 -27.47 -39.84 12.76
C GLN A 15 -26.41 -40.72 12.08
N ASN A 16 -26.81 -41.58 11.15
CA ASN A 16 -25.95 -42.59 10.54
C ASN A 16 -25.40 -42.20 9.17
N ILE A 17 -25.69 -40.98 8.68
CA ILE A 17 -25.29 -40.54 7.34
C ILE A 17 -24.67 -39.14 7.42
N ASN A 18 -23.49 -38.97 6.84
CA ASN A 18 -22.86 -37.68 6.72
C ASN A 18 -23.16 -37.09 5.33
N ILE A 19 -24.14 -36.20 5.24
CA ILE A 19 -24.56 -35.56 3.98
C ILE A 19 -24.24 -34.07 4.06
N ASP A 20 -23.32 -33.60 3.22
CA ASP A 20 -22.86 -32.21 3.20
C ASP A 20 -23.96 -31.16 2.94
N ARG A 21 -25.17 -31.60 2.54
CA ARG A 21 -26.29 -30.76 2.07
C ARG A 21 -27.56 -30.84 2.94
N ILE A 22 -27.62 -31.76 3.90
CA ILE A 22 -28.78 -31.94 4.79
C ILE A 22 -28.27 -31.86 6.23
N TYR A 23 -28.66 -30.80 6.94
CA TYR A 23 -28.35 -30.64 8.36
C TYR A 23 -29.58 -30.99 9.18
N THR A 24 -29.42 -31.82 10.21
CA THR A 24 -30.57 -32.28 10.99
C THR A 24 -30.38 -32.06 12.47
N ASN A 25 -31.35 -31.40 13.12
CA ASN A 25 -31.42 -31.33 14.57
C ASN A 25 -32.16 -32.57 15.11
N ILE A 26 -31.36 -33.57 15.48
CA ILE A 26 -31.82 -34.87 15.99
C ILE A 26 -32.14 -34.84 17.48
N ASP A 27 -31.85 -33.76 18.20
CA ASP A 27 -31.98 -33.70 19.67
C ASP A 27 -33.45 -33.81 20.13
N TYR A 28 -34.40 -33.66 19.21
CA TYR A 28 -35.84 -33.72 19.47
C TYR A 28 -36.54 -34.94 18.86
N SER A 29 -35.77 -35.87 18.27
CA SER A 29 -36.34 -36.93 17.44
C SER A 29 -37.20 -37.94 18.19
N LEU A 30 -36.98 -38.19 19.48
CA LEU A 30 -37.81 -39.15 20.23
C LEU A 30 -39.04 -38.46 20.84
N ASN A 31 -40.16 -38.49 20.14
CA ASN A 31 -41.43 -37.97 20.63
C ASN A 31 -42.60 -38.58 19.86
N SER A 32 -43.53 -39.24 20.57
CA SER A 32 -44.89 -39.42 20.05
C SER A 32 -45.65 -38.11 20.21
N ILE A 33 -46.70 -37.90 19.43
CA ILE A 33 -47.57 -36.72 19.52
C ILE A 33 -48.19 -36.62 20.92
N VAL A 34 -48.58 -37.76 21.51
CA VAL A 34 -49.12 -37.80 22.88
C VAL A 34 -48.07 -37.37 23.90
N SER A 35 -46.85 -37.90 23.79
CA SER A 35 -45.74 -37.54 24.69
C SER A 35 -45.36 -36.07 24.50
N ALA A 36 -45.25 -35.58 23.26
CA ALA A 36 -44.84 -34.20 22.95
C ALA A 36 -45.83 -33.14 23.46
N THR A 37 -47.13 -33.48 23.50
CA THR A 37 -48.21 -32.55 23.88
C THR A 37 -48.63 -32.67 25.35
N SER A 38 -48.05 -33.60 26.10
CA SER A 38 -48.35 -33.74 27.53
C SER A 38 -47.67 -32.63 28.35
N PRO A 39 -48.18 -32.32 29.56
CA PRO A 39 -47.48 -31.49 30.54
C PRO A 39 -46.06 -31.99 30.85
N LYS A 40 -45.24 -31.10 31.43
CA LYS A 40 -43.92 -31.42 31.97
C LYS A 40 -44.05 -32.12 33.32
N THR A 41 -43.01 -32.87 33.67
CA THR A 41 -42.88 -33.53 34.98
C THR A 41 -41.60 -33.09 35.69
N ASP A 42 -41.62 -33.04 37.02
CA ASP A 42 -40.48 -32.65 37.88
C ASP A 42 -39.42 -33.77 38.05
N LEU A 43 -39.33 -34.70 37.08
CA LEU A 43 -38.38 -35.81 37.17
C LEU A 43 -36.94 -35.31 36.95
N ILE A 44 -36.10 -35.47 37.97
CA ILE A 44 -34.68 -35.13 37.93
C ILE A 44 -33.89 -36.38 37.54
N LEU A 45 -33.22 -36.34 36.39
CA LEU A 45 -32.33 -37.41 35.92
C LEU A 45 -30.91 -37.21 36.48
N ASN A 46 -30.30 -38.24 37.05
CA ASN A 46 -28.94 -38.14 37.58
C ASN A 46 -27.89 -38.27 36.46
N LYS A 47 -26.74 -37.61 36.64
CA LYS A 47 -25.62 -37.64 35.66
C LYS A 47 -25.07 -39.04 35.37
N HIS A 48 -25.31 -40.01 36.25
CA HIS A 48 -24.79 -41.39 36.15
C HIS A 48 -25.71 -42.34 35.36
N ASP A 49 -26.91 -41.90 34.95
CA ASP A 49 -27.92 -42.77 34.32
C ASP A 49 -27.70 -43.00 32.81
N TYR A 50 -26.61 -42.45 32.24
CA TYR A 50 -26.39 -42.42 30.79
C TYR A 50 -25.03 -42.99 30.39
N LYS A 51 -25.03 -43.94 29.44
CA LYS A 51 -23.81 -44.43 28.76
C LYS A 51 -23.42 -43.63 27.51
N ASN A 52 -24.32 -42.81 26.95
CA ASN A 52 -24.11 -42.07 25.70
C ASN A 52 -24.74 -40.66 25.75
N TYR A 53 -23.97 -39.62 25.46
CA TYR A 53 -24.37 -38.21 25.55
C TYR A 53 -25.61 -37.89 24.68
N SER A 54 -25.68 -38.38 23.44
CA SER A 54 -26.81 -38.11 22.55
C SER A 54 -28.12 -38.74 23.03
N LYS A 55 -28.05 -39.93 23.64
CA LYS A 55 -29.20 -40.60 24.28
C LYS A 55 -29.73 -39.80 25.47
N SER A 56 -28.85 -39.14 26.22
CA SER A 56 -29.23 -38.32 27.38
C SER A 56 -30.00 -37.06 26.99
N ILE A 57 -29.67 -36.46 25.84
CA ILE A 57 -30.35 -35.26 25.34
C ILE A 57 -31.77 -35.60 24.90
N LEU A 58 -31.95 -36.69 24.14
CA LEU A 58 -33.27 -37.16 23.70
C LEU A 58 -34.22 -37.38 24.87
N LEU A 59 -33.80 -38.14 25.89
CA LEU A 59 -34.62 -38.44 27.06
C LEU A 59 -34.92 -37.17 27.87
N LYS A 60 -33.91 -36.30 28.05
CA LYS A 60 -34.10 -35.02 28.72
C LYS A 60 -35.12 -34.14 27.99
N ASN A 61 -35.08 -34.11 26.66
CA ASN A 61 -35.97 -33.31 25.85
C ASN A 61 -37.41 -33.86 25.87
N GLU A 62 -37.58 -35.19 25.92
CA GLU A 62 -38.86 -35.86 26.09
C GLU A 62 -39.47 -35.58 27.48
N ILE A 63 -38.68 -35.71 28.57
CA ILE A 63 -39.15 -35.45 29.94
C ILE A 63 -39.53 -33.99 30.14
N ASN A 64 -38.71 -33.07 29.62
CA ASN A 64 -38.94 -31.63 29.74
C ASN A 64 -39.87 -31.06 28.67
N LYS A 65 -40.40 -31.88 27.75
CA LYS A 65 -41.36 -31.49 26.70
C LYS A 65 -40.89 -30.30 25.85
N THR A 66 -39.57 -30.24 25.63
CA THR A 66 -38.88 -29.04 25.12
C THR A 66 -39.22 -28.68 23.67
N PHE A 67 -39.65 -29.65 22.86
CA PHE A 67 -39.93 -29.42 21.44
C PHE A 67 -41.05 -28.38 21.25
N LEU A 68 -42.22 -28.59 21.85
CA LEU A 68 -43.37 -27.69 21.66
C LEU A 68 -43.21 -26.32 22.32
N ASP A 69 -42.35 -26.24 23.34
CA ASP A 69 -41.98 -24.98 23.98
C ASP A 69 -41.01 -24.17 23.15
N SER A 70 -40.12 -24.86 22.41
CA SER A 70 -39.08 -24.23 21.60
C SER A 70 -39.48 -24.12 20.14
N ILE A 71 -40.69 -24.56 19.75
CA ILE A 71 -41.07 -24.74 18.33
C ILE A 71 -40.94 -23.45 17.49
N GLU A 72 -41.22 -22.29 18.08
CA GLU A 72 -41.04 -20.99 17.42
C GLU A 72 -39.56 -20.72 17.12
N GLN A 73 -38.69 -20.89 18.11
CA GLN A 73 -37.24 -20.78 17.90
C GLN A 73 -36.75 -21.82 16.88
N LEU A 74 -37.18 -23.07 17.02
CA LEU A 74 -36.74 -24.17 16.16
C LEU A 74 -37.17 -23.94 14.70
N SER A 75 -38.32 -23.32 14.46
CA SER A 75 -38.78 -22.94 13.11
C SER A 75 -37.95 -21.83 12.47
N SER A 76 -37.30 -20.98 13.27
CA SER A 76 -36.37 -19.97 12.75
C SER A 76 -34.99 -20.55 12.37
N GLU A 77 -34.65 -21.71 12.94
CA GLU A 77 -33.35 -22.38 12.75
C GLU A 77 -33.40 -23.51 11.70
N ASN A 78 -34.58 -24.04 11.40
CA ASN A 78 -34.79 -25.20 10.52
C ASN A 78 -35.77 -24.87 9.39
N ASP A 79 -35.42 -25.28 8.17
CA ASP A 79 -36.22 -25.05 6.97
C ASP A 79 -37.50 -25.90 6.98
N TYR A 80 -37.42 -27.15 7.47
CA TYR A 80 -38.52 -28.12 7.46
C TYR A 80 -38.71 -28.81 8.81
N LEU A 81 -39.98 -29.09 9.14
CA LEU A 81 -40.37 -30.05 10.16
C LEU A 81 -40.72 -31.38 9.50
N LEU A 82 -39.95 -32.43 9.80
CA LEU A 82 -40.21 -33.78 9.33
C LEU A 82 -40.88 -34.59 10.44
N ILE A 83 -42.02 -35.21 10.12
CA ILE A 83 -42.85 -35.98 11.04
C ILE A 83 -42.89 -37.43 10.56
N ASP A 84 -42.43 -38.37 11.39
CA ASP A 84 -42.80 -39.78 11.31
C ASP A 84 -43.58 -40.17 12.57
N LEU A 85 -44.57 -41.05 12.39
CA LEU A 85 -45.46 -41.48 13.47
C LEU A 85 -45.12 -42.86 14.00
N LEU A 86 -43.96 -43.41 13.66
CA LEU A 86 -43.68 -44.81 13.99
C LEU A 86 -43.66 -45.02 15.50
N ASP A 87 -43.28 -43.99 16.28
CA ASP A 87 -43.26 -44.03 17.75
C ASP A 87 -44.65 -44.12 18.40
N GLU A 88 -45.73 -43.85 17.64
CA GLU A 88 -47.12 -44.07 18.10
C GLU A 88 -47.45 -45.57 18.32
N ARG A 89 -46.52 -46.47 17.97
CA ARG A 89 -46.64 -47.92 18.22
C ARG A 89 -46.26 -48.31 19.65
N TYR A 90 -45.55 -47.46 20.36
CA TYR A 90 -45.07 -47.75 21.71
C TYR A 90 -46.19 -47.52 22.72
N ASP A 91 -46.15 -48.33 23.78
CA ASP A 91 -46.96 -48.12 24.98
C ASP A 91 -46.52 -46.84 25.70
N LEU A 92 -47.37 -46.31 26.57
CA LEU A 92 -47.10 -45.08 27.32
C LEU A 92 -47.03 -45.35 28.82
N ILE A 93 -46.21 -44.57 29.50
CA ILE A 93 -46.14 -44.50 30.95
C ILE A 93 -46.68 -43.14 31.38
N SER A 94 -47.65 -43.13 32.29
CA SER A 94 -48.18 -41.89 32.87
C SER A 94 -47.60 -41.66 34.26
N ILE A 95 -47.13 -40.43 34.50
CA ILE A 95 -46.63 -39.94 35.79
C ILE A 95 -47.24 -38.55 36.01
N ASN A 96 -48.11 -38.38 37.01
CA ASN A 96 -48.73 -37.09 37.36
C ASN A 96 -49.27 -36.31 36.13
N ASN A 97 -50.09 -36.96 35.30
CA ASN A 97 -50.65 -36.44 34.03
C ASN A 97 -49.64 -36.14 32.90
N THR A 98 -48.36 -36.50 33.07
CA THR A 98 -47.33 -36.48 32.03
C THR A 98 -47.21 -37.85 31.39
N PHE A 99 -47.21 -37.92 30.06
CA PHE A 99 -47.03 -39.17 29.32
C PHE A 99 -45.61 -39.27 28.78
N LEU A 100 -44.98 -40.43 28.93
CA LEU A 100 -43.68 -40.79 28.36
C LEU A 100 -43.82 -42.05 27.52
N LEU A 101 -43.00 -42.20 26.48
CA LEU A 101 -42.95 -43.45 25.73
C LEU A 101 -42.28 -44.55 26.55
N ASP A 102 -42.88 -45.75 26.61
CA ASP A 102 -42.21 -46.97 27.07
C ASP A 102 -41.22 -47.48 26.01
N SER A 103 -40.27 -46.61 25.67
CA SER A 103 -39.28 -46.84 24.64
C SER A 103 -38.11 -47.65 25.18
N TRP A 104 -37.34 -48.24 24.27
CA TRP A 104 -36.06 -48.87 24.60
C TRP A 104 -35.09 -47.86 25.26
N LEU A 105 -35.22 -46.56 24.99
CA LEU A 105 -34.36 -45.53 25.57
C LEU A 105 -34.63 -45.37 27.07
N LEU A 106 -35.90 -45.42 27.47
CA LEU A 106 -36.29 -45.37 28.88
C LEU A 106 -35.85 -46.67 29.60
N LYS A 107 -36.01 -47.83 28.95
CA LYS A 107 -35.57 -49.14 29.48
C LYS A 107 -34.05 -49.26 29.65
N ASP A 108 -33.27 -48.59 28.79
CA ASP A 108 -31.80 -48.54 28.85
C ASP A 108 -31.29 -47.73 30.06
N THR A 109 -32.13 -46.85 30.63
CA THR A 109 -31.82 -46.17 31.89
C THR A 109 -32.27 -47.07 33.05
N HIS A 110 -31.46 -47.21 34.11
CA HIS A 110 -31.86 -47.93 35.33
C HIS A 110 -32.89 -47.11 36.13
N PHE A 111 -33.96 -46.70 35.45
CA PHE A 111 -35.00 -45.81 35.92
C PHE A 111 -35.76 -46.49 37.06
N LYS A 112 -35.36 -46.18 38.30
CA LYS A 112 -36.08 -46.56 39.52
C LYS A 112 -37.00 -45.40 39.88
N VAL A 113 -38.22 -45.40 39.34
CA VAL A 113 -39.26 -44.52 39.85
C VAL A 113 -39.72 -45.10 41.18
N GLU A 114 -39.51 -44.38 42.27
CA GLU A 114 -40.16 -44.68 43.53
C GLU A 114 -41.67 -44.43 43.36
N ASN A 115 -42.40 -45.52 43.12
CA ASN A 115 -43.85 -45.72 43.27
C ASN A 115 -44.75 -44.51 42.93
N ASN A 116 -45.11 -44.34 41.64
CA ASN A 116 -46.43 -43.90 41.15
C ASN A 116 -46.40 -43.68 39.63
N PHE A 117 -46.39 -44.77 38.86
CA PHE A 117 -46.65 -44.70 37.41
C PHE A 117 -47.71 -45.71 37.00
N SER A 118 -48.52 -45.35 36.00
CA SER A 118 -49.48 -46.25 35.39
C SER A 118 -49.02 -46.60 33.98
N PHE A 119 -48.97 -47.90 33.68
CA PHE A 119 -48.66 -48.39 32.36
C PHE A 119 -49.93 -48.41 31.52
N PHE A 120 -49.90 -47.75 30.37
CA PHE A 120 -50.97 -47.75 29.39
C PHE A 120 -50.49 -48.52 28.18
N LYS A 121 -51.14 -49.65 27.90
CA LYS A 121 -50.95 -50.25 26.59
C LYS A 121 -51.49 -49.26 25.57
N ARG A 122 -50.83 -49.17 24.42
CA ARG A 122 -51.23 -48.28 23.35
C ARG A 122 -52.69 -48.50 22.92
N GLU A 123 -53.16 -49.73 23.10
CA GLU A 123 -54.52 -50.18 22.80
C GLU A 123 -55.58 -49.62 23.77
N ASP A 124 -55.18 -49.25 24.99
CA ASP A 124 -56.06 -48.72 26.02
C ASP A 124 -56.24 -47.19 25.88
N ILE A 125 -55.46 -46.57 25.00
CA ILE A 125 -55.56 -45.13 24.72
C ILE A 125 -56.67 -44.92 23.70
N ASP A 126 -57.73 -44.24 24.15
CA ASP A 126 -58.82 -43.80 23.29
C ASP A 126 -58.27 -42.99 22.10
N PHE A 127 -58.70 -43.37 20.90
CA PHE A 127 -58.29 -42.67 19.69
C PHE A 127 -58.77 -41.20 19.69
N ASP A 128 -59.89 -40.89 20.36
CA ASP A 128 -60.34 -39.50 20.51
C ASP A 128 -59.43 -38.69 21.44
N PHE A 129 -58.83 -39.31 22.46
CA PHE A 129 -57.77 -38.68 23.25
C PHE A 129 -56.54 -38.38 22.38
N TRP A 130 -56.12 -39.33 21.54
CA TRP A 130 -55.02 -39.12 20.60
C TRP A 130 -55.30 -37.98 19.61
N LYS A 131 -56.52 -37.89 19.07
CA LYS A 131 -56.93 -36.79 18.16
C LYS A 131 -56.78 -35.42 18.81
N ASN A 132 -57.17 -35.29 20.08
CA ASN A 132 -57.04 -34.03 20.82
C ASN A 132 -55.57 -33.60 20.97
N CYS A 133 -54.67 -34.55 21.21
CA CYS A 133 -53.22 -34.30 21.19
C CYS A 133 -52.74 -33.92 19.78
N ALA A 134 -53.15 -34.66 18.75
CA ALA A 134 -52.78 -34.39 17.37
C ALA A 134 -53.24 -33.01 16.88
N ASP A 135 -54.45 -32.58 17.22
CA ASP A 135 -54.95 -31.26 16.85
C ASP A 135 -54.09 -30.13 17.45
N LYS A 136 -53.72 -30.22 18.74
CA LYS A 136 -52.82 -29.25 19.39
C LYS A 136 -51.44 -29.22 18.74
N PHE A 137 -50.90 -30.39 18.40
CA PHE A 137 -49.61 -30.51 17.74
C PHE A 137 -49.64 -29.88 16.35
N ILE A 138 -50.65 -30.23 15.54
CA ILE A 138 -50.81 -29.75 14.17
C ILE A 138 -51.01 -28.24 14.14
N GLU A 139 -51.80 -27.68 15.06
CA GLU A 139 -52.00 -26.23 15.17
C GLU A 139 -50.66 -25.50 15.34
N LYS A 140 -49.84 -25.94 16.31
CA LYS A 140 -48.50 -25.38 16.53
C LYS A 140 -47.58 -25.60 15.33
N ALA A 141 -47.58 -26.77 14.73
CA ALA A 141 -46.76 -27.07 13.56
C ALA A 141 -47.12 -26.18 12.36
N LYS A 142 -48.42 -25.97 12.09
CA LYS A 142 -48.91 -25.11 11.02
C LYS A 142 -48.50 -23.65 11.21
N ILE A 143 -48.67 -23.12 12.43
CA ILE A 143 -48.32 -21.72 12.74
C ILE A 143 -46.83 -21.45 12.48
N ASN A 144 -45.96 -22.41 12.82
CA ASN A 144 -44.51 -22.19 12.80
C ASN A 144 -43.83 -22.65 11.50
N PHE A 145 -44.30 -23.73 10.86
CA PHE A 145 -43.67 -24.28 9.65
C PHE A 145 -44.51 -24.11 8.37
N GLY A 146 -45.81 -23.80 8.47
CA GLY A 146 -46.67 -23.59 7.32
C GLY A 146 -46.65 -24.78 6.34
N LYS A 147 -46.25 -24.52 5.08
CA LYS A 147 -46.12 -25.53 4.01
C LYS A 147 -44.86 -26.41 4.14
N ASN A 148 -43.91 -26.04 5.01
CA ASN A 148 -42.61 -26.72 5.16
C ASN A 148 -42.70 -27.92 6.11
N ILE A 149 -43.79 -28.68 6.02
CA ILE A 149 -44.00 -29.90 6.79
C ILE A 149 -43.80 -31.09 5.87
N ILE A 150 -42.94 -32.02 6.26
CA ILE A 150 -42.68 -33.27 5.55
C ILE A 150 -43.28 -34.40 6.36
N LEU A 151 -44.28 -35.08 5.82
CA LEU A 151 -44.85 -36.27 6.42
C LEU A 151 -44.15 -37.50 5.85
N HIS A 152 -43.30 -38.14 6.65
CA HIS A 152 -42.62 -39.38 6.31
C HIS A 152 -43.49 -40.56 6.76
N GLU A 153 -44.27 -41.12 5.83
CA GLU A 153 -45.19 -42.21 6.11
C GLU A 153 -44.45 -43.56 6.12
N MET A 154 -44.41 -44.18 7.30
CA MET A 154 -43.68 -45.41 7.57
C MET A 154 -44.54 -46.45 8.31
N TYR A 155 -44.33 -47.73 8.00
CA TYR A 155 -45.00 -48.88 8.61
C TYR A 155 -43.99 -49.96 9.02
N LEU A 156 -44.38 -50.88 9.91
CA LEU A 156 -43.57 -52.05 10.25
C LEU A 156 -43.63 -53.09 9.13
N SER A 157 -42.50 -53.76 8.85
CA SER A 157 -42.45 -54.75 7.77
C SER A 157 -43.25 -56.01 8.11
N GLU A 158 -44.14 -56.41 7.20
CA GLU A 158 -44.92 -57.66 7.30
C GLU A 158 -44.20 -58.89 6.75
N ARG A 159 -42.99 -58.73 6.20
CA ARG A 159 -42.16 -59.80 5.63
C ARG A 159 -40.70 -59.65 6.04
N ILE A 160 -39.98 -60.77 6.17
CA ILE A 160 -38.54 -60.82 6.46
C ILE A 160 -37.85 -61.59 5.34
N LEU A 161 -36.65 -61.17 4.95
CA LEU A 161 -35.77 -61.91 4.05
C LEU A 161 -34.77 -62.72 4.89
N ARG A 162 -34.94 -64.05 4.92
CA ARG A 162 -33.98 -64.99 5.53
C ARG A 162 -33.43 -65.91 4.45
N ASN A 163 -32.11 -66.06 4.34
CA ASN A 163 -31.47 -66.89 3.30
C ASN A 163 -31.98 -66.60 1.87
N ASN A 164 -32.19 -65.34 1.51
CA ASN A 164 -32.79 -64.90 0.23
C ASN A 164 -34.22 -65.42 -0.05
N LYS A 165 -34.94 -65.93 0.95
CA LYS A 165 -36.37 -66.30 0.87
C LYS A 165 -37.22 -65.37 1.72
N LEU A 166 -38.41 -65.06 1.22
CA LEU A 166 -39.39 -64.25 1.93
C LEU A 166 -40.18 -65.10 2.89
N GLU A 167 -40.16 -64.72 4.16
CA GLU A 167 -40.86 -65.39 5.25
C GLU A 167 -41.75 -64.41 6.03
N THR A 168 -42.79 -64.94 6.64
CA THR A 168 -43.71 -64.17 7.50
C THR A 168 -43.16 -64.14 8.93
N PRO A 169 -43.09 -62.96 9.59
CA PRO A 169 -42.68 -62.85 10.99
C PRO A 169 -43.56 -63.68 11.93
N LYS A 170 -42.97 -64.25 13.00
CA LYS A 170 -43.71 -64.99 14.04
C LYS A 170 -44.79 -64.14 14.72
N ASN A 171 -44.59 -62.82 14.81
CA ASN A 171 -45.48 -61.84 15.44
C ASN A 171 -46.35 -61.05 14.43
N ILE A 172 -46.63 -61.60 13.25
CA ILE A 172 -47.37 -60.90 12.17
C ILE A 172 -48.72 -60.31 12.59
N SER A 173 -49.44 -60.96 13.52
CA SER A 173 -50.73 -60.45 14.01
C SER A 173 -50.59 -59.09 14.71
N ASP A 174 -49.57 -58.96 15.57
CA ASP A 174 -49.26 -57.73 16.29
C ASP A 174 -48.76 -56.62 15.34
N ILE A 175 -47.89 -56.97 14.38
CA ILE A 175 -47.41 -56.05 13.34
C ILE A 175 -48.58 -55.47 12.55
N LYS A 176 -49.51 -56.31 12.09
CA LYS A 176 -50.71 -55.86 11.37
C LYS A 176 -51.59 -54.95 12.21
N LYS A 177 -51.72 -55.23 13.51
CA LYS A 177 -52.49 -54.41 14.44
C LYS A 177 -51.86 -53.01 14.60
N LYS A 178 -50.54 -52.94 14.81
CA LYS A 178 -49.78 -51.68 14.89
C LYS A 178 -49.84 -50.89 13.57
N ASN A 179 -49.70 -51.57 12.43
CA ASN A 179 -49.81 -50.92 11.12
C ASN A 179 -51.21 -50.33 10.87
N ARG A 180 -52.29 -50.99 11.32
CA ARG A 180 -53.65 -50.43 11.26
C ARG A 180 -53.76 -49.15 12.07
N LEU A 181 -53.24 -49.13 13.30
CA LEU A 181 -53.21 -47.93 14.15
C LEU A 181 -52.44 -46.78 13.47
N LEU A 182 -51.21 -47.05 13.02
CA LEU A 182 -50.38 -46.06 12.31
C LEU A 182 -51.10 -45.50 11.09
N LYS A 183 -51.79 -46.37 10.32
CA LYS A 183 -52.57 -45.96 9.16
C LYS A 183 -53.67 -44.98 9.55
N THR A 184 -54.44 -45.28 10.60
CA THR A 184 -55.47 -44.36 11.10
C THR A 184 -54.87 -43.03 11.55
N CYS A 185 -53.71 -43.04 12.22
CA CYS A 185 -53.00 -41.82 12.63
C CYS A 185 -52.57 -40.98 11.42
N TYR A 186 -51.91 -41.58 10.42
CA TYR A 186 -51.48 -40.86 9.21
C TYR A 186 -52.68 -40.29 8.44
N GLU A 187 -53.75 -41.07 8.25
CA GLU A 187 -54.97 -40.61 7.57
C GLU A 187 -55.59 -39.39 8.29
N TYR A 188 -55.59 -39.39 9.62
CA TYR A 188 -56.07 -38.25 10.41
C TYR A 188 -55.21 -36.99 10.20
N ILE A 189 -53.88 -37.09 10.33
CA ILE A 189 -52.98 -35.94 10.14
C ILE A 189 -53.09 -35.39 8.72
N LYS A 190 -53.11 -36.26 7.71
CA LYS A 190 -53.28 -35.86 6.31
C LYS A 190 -54.60 -35.13 6.05
N GLY A 191 -55.68 -35.54 6.70
CA GLY A 191 -56.97 -34.85 6.61
C GLY A 191 -56.99 -33.47 7.28
N LYS A 192 -56.02 -33.17 8.14
CA LYS A 192 -55.91 -31.90 8.87
C LYS A 192 -54.87 -30.96 8.28
N LEU A 193 -53.82 -31.44 7.61
CA LEU A 193 -52.79 -30.62 6.97
C LEU A 193 -53.25 -30.14 5.59
N GLU A 194 -53.23 -28.83 5.35
CA GLU A 194 -53.60 -28.23 4.06
C GLU A 194 -52.48 -28.34 3.02
N TYR A 195 -51.23 -28.11 3.44
CA TYR A 195 -50.05 -28.14 2.60
C TYR A 195 -48.95 -28.91 3.32
N TYR A 196 -48.43 -29.96 2.70
CA TYR A 196 -47.31 -30.75 3.20
C TYR A 196 -46.66 -31.53 2.05
N GLN A 197 -45.38 -31.88 2.23
CA GLN A 197 -44.69 -32.82 1.38
C GLN A 197 -44.88 -34.23 1.92
N HIS A 198 -45.21 -35.19 1.05
CA HIS A 198 -45.49 -36.57 1.45
C HIS A 198 -44.40 -37.50 0.93
N ILE A 199 -43.66 -38.11 1.86
CA ILE A 199 -42.67 -39.14 1.51
C ILE A 199 -43.21 -40.49 1.96
N LYS A 200 -43.40 -41.40 1.01
CA LYS A 200 -43.77 -42.79 1.26
C LYS A 200 -42.87 -43.70 0.45
N ILE A 201 -41.95 -44.40 1.11
CA ILE A 201 -41.01 -45.30 0.45
C ILE A 201 -41.63 -46.69 0.37
N LYS A 202 -41.58 -47.28 -0.82
CA LYS A 202 -42.02 -48.66 -1.03
C LYS A 202 -41.14 -49.61 -0.22
N GLU A 203 -41.77 -50.44 0.60
CA GLU A 203 -41.11 -51.48 1.39
C GLU A 203 -40.39 -52.48 0.49
N ASP A 204 -39.07 -52.64 0.70
CA ASP A 204 -38.27 -53.68 0.10
C ASP A 204 -37.64 -54.55 1.20
N ASN A 205 -37.94 -55.83 1.12
CA ASN A 205 -37.51 -56.97 1.96
C ASN A 205 -36.27 -56.74 2.87
N TYR A 206 -36.46 -56.85 4.19
CA TYR A 206 -35.42 -56.60 5.20
C TYR A 206 -34.72 -57.88 5.66
N THR A 207 -33.38 -57.88 5.73
CA THR A 207 -32.54 -59.05 6.04
C THR A 207 -32.29 -59.28 7.54
N ASP A 208 -32.39 -60.55 7.92
CA ASP A 208 -31.89 -61.26 9.13
C ASP A 208 -31.87 -60.51 10.47
N PHE A 209 -32.95 -60.71 11.24
CA PHE A 209 -32.91 -60.63 12.70
C PHE A 209 -33.64 -61.84 13.28
N ASP A 210 -32.94 -62.61 14.12
CA ASP A 210 -33.47 -63.85 14.69
C ASP A 210 -34.46 -63.64 15.84
N GLU A 211 -34.40 -62.50 16.53
CA GLU A 211 -35.30 -62.17 17.64
C GLU A 211 -35.49 -60.65 17.78
N ILE A 212 -36.50 -60.04 17.13
CA ILE A 212 -36.89 -58.66 17.49
C ILE A 212 -38.40 -58.45 17.34
N GLU A 213 -39.04 -57.96 18.41
CA GLU A 213 -40.39 -57.38 18.45
C GLU A 213 -40.57 -56.10 17.59
N THR A 214 -39.53 -55.63 16.88
CA THR A 214 -39.50 -54.38 16.11
C THR A 214 -38.86 -54.57 14.74
N LEU A 215 -39.65 -55.00 13.75
CA LEU A 215 -39.27 -55.05 12.33
C LEU A 215 -39.36 -53.64 11.72
N ASN A 216 -38.35 -52.83 11.99
CA ASN A 216 -38.28 -51.48 11.47
C ASN A 216 -37.66 -51.43 10.07
N PRO A 217 -38.38 -50.93 9.04
CA PRO A 217 -37.85 -50.82 7.68
C PRO A 217 -36.62 -49.90 7.54
N ALA A 218 -36.49 -48.85 8.34
CA ALA A 218 -35.42 -47.87 8.19
C ALA A 218 -34.08 -48.32 8.82
N LYS A 219 -34.14 -49.23 9.79
CA LYS A 219 -32.99 -49.56 10.64
C LYS A 219 -31.98 -50.42 9.87
N LYS A 220 -30.93 -49.76 9.35
CA LYS A 220 -29.79 -50.34 8.60
C LYS A 220 -30.09 -50.83 7.17
N ASN A 221 -31.24 -50.49 6.56
CA ASN A 221 -31.49 -50.79 5.14
C ASN A 221 -30.94 -49.66 4.23
N LYS A 222 -29.79 -49.91 3.58
CA LYS A 222 -29.13 -48.95 2.69
C LYS A 222 -30.00 -48.52 1.49
N SER A 223 -30.84 -49.42 0.96
CA SER A 223 -31.72 -49.11 -0.18
C SER A 223 -32.84 -48.14 0.22
N TYR A 224 -33.48 -48.41 1.36
CA TYR A 224 -34.50 -47.52 1.94
C TYR A 224 -33.94 -46.13 2.18
N ILE A 225 -32.79 -46.07 2.86
CA ILE A 225 -32.08 -44.82 3.17
C ILE A 225 -31.77 -44.05 1.89
N SER A 226 -31.21 -44.71 0.87
CA SER A 226 -30.86 -44.04 -0.39
C SER A 226 -32.07 -43.43 -1.10
N ARG A 227 -33.22 -44.10 -1.08
CA ARG A 227 -34.46 -43.57 -1.68
C ARG A 227 -35.01 -42.40 -0.87
N PHE A 228 -35.00 -42.51 0.46
CA PHE A 228 -35.41 -41.43 1.35
C PHE A 228 -34.63 -40.14 1.09
N ILE A 229 -33.30 -40.26 1.00
CA ILE A 229 -32.44 -39.12 0.71
C ILE A 229 -32.76 -38.53 -0.66
N LYS A 230 -32.99 -39.37 -1.68
CA LYS A 230 -33.34 -38.90 -3.02
C LYS A 230 -34.65 -38.10 -3.04
N GLU A 231 -35.68 -38.55 -2.33
CA GLU A 231 -36.94 -37.81 -2.19
C GLU A 231 -36.73 -36.45 -1.50
N LEU A 232 -35.91 -36.40 -0.43
CA LEU A 232 -35.57 -35.14 0.24
C LEU A 232 -34.78 -34.18 -0.68
N GLU A 233 -33.87 -34.71 -1.50
CA GLU A 233 -33.16 -33.91 -2.49
C GLU A 233 -34.08 -33.38 -3.58
N MET A 234 -35.07 -34.17 -4.02
CA MET A 234 -36.08 -33.71 -4.98
C MET A 234 -36.97 -32.61 -4.41
N ILE A 235 -37.42 -32.75 -3.15
CA ILE A 235 -38.19 -31.68 -2.45
C ILE A 235 -37.38 -30.37 -2.41
N ARG A 236 -36.07 -30.44 -2.15
CA ARG A 236 -35.17 -29.28 -2.20
C ARG A 236 -35.05 -28.70 -3.62
N ASP A 237 -34.89 -29.57 -4.62
CA ASP A 237 -34.62 -29.17 -6.00
C ASP A 237 -35.87 -28.59 -6.69
N GLU A 238 -37.08 -29.01 -6.29
CA GLU A 238 -38.35 -28.42 -6.75
C GLU A 238 -38.63 -27.04 -6.16
N GLU A 239 -38.21 -26.75 -4.92
CA GLU A 239 -38.32 -25.41 -4.32
C GLU A 239 -37.21 -24.43 -4.77
N SER A 240 -36.11 -24.93 -5.34
CA SER A 240 -34.93 -24.12 -5.69
C SER A 240 -34.80 -23.78 -7.18
N LYS A 241 -35.89 -23.86 -7.96
CA LYS A 241 -35.92 -23.26 -9.31
C LYS A 241 -35.99 -21.75 -9.21
N ASN A 242 -34.88 -21.14 -8.81
CA ASN A 242 -34.66 -19.72 -8.99
C ASN A 242 -34.82 -19.40 -10.48
N LYS A 243 -35.56 -18.33 -10.78
CA LYS A 243 -35.82 -17.95 -12.18
C LYS A 243 -34.56 -17.51 -12.91
N TYR A 244 -33.56 -16.99 -12.19
CA TYR A 244 -32.33 -16.47 -12.74
C TYR A 244 -31.08 -17.07 -12.09
N ASP A 245 -29.97 -17.13 -12.81
CA ASP A 245 -28.68 -17.56 -12.23
C ASP A 245 -28.11 -16.44 -11.33
N ILE A 246 -28.24 -15.17 -11.76
CA ILE A 246 -27.76 -14.00 -11.01
C ILE A 246 -28.81 -12.88 -10.92
N ALA A 247 -29.04 -12.32 -9.74
CA ALA A 247 -29.68 -11.01 -9.59
C ALA A 247 -28.63 -9.92 -9.31
N ILE A 248 -28.69 -8.84 -10.09
CA ILE A 248 -27.88 -7.64 -9.90
C ILE A 248 -28.74 -6.58 -9.23
N ILE A 249 -28.46 -6.26 -7.97
CA ILE A 249 -29.17 -5.24 -7.21
C ILE A 249 -28.43 -3.90 -7.41
N ILE A 250 -29.13 -2.96 -8.06
CA ILE A 250 -28.67 -1.60 -8.30
C ILE A 250 -29.43 -0.64 -7.39
N VAL A 251 -28.71 0.10 -6.54
CA VAL A 251 -29.29 1.17 -5.74
C VAL A 251 -28.98 2.52 -6.35
N SER A 252 -29.98 3.42 -6.40
CA SER A 252 -29.85 4.72 -7.05
C SER A 252 -30.45 5.84 -6.20
N TYR A 253 -29.78 6.98 -6.17
CA TYR A 253 -30.28 8.24 -5.60
C TYR A 253 -29.55 9.42 -6.25
N ASN A 254 -30.26 10.22 -7.02
CA ASN A 254 -29.74 11.40 -7.74
C ASN A 254 -28.48 11.10 -8.59
N VAL A 255 -28.59 10.10 -9.47
CA VAL A 255 -27.49 9.59 -10.32
C VAL A 255 -27.85 9.65 -11.81
N GLU A 256 -28.60 10.67 -12.25
CA GLU A 256 -29.04 10.78 -13.65
C GLU A 256 -27.87 10.75 -14.65
N GLU A 257 -26.72 11.30 -14.25
CA GLU A 257 -25.49 11.34 -15.05
C GLU A 257 -24.87 9.95 -15.28
N TYR A 258 -25.16 8.97 -14.42
CA TYR A 258 -24.38 7.72 -14.33
C TYR A 258 -25.22 6.45 -14.48
N ILE A 259 -26.50 6.47 -14.07
CA ILE A 259 -27.33 5.26 -13.97
C ILE A 259 -27.50 4.53 -15.30
N ASN A 260 -27.53 5.24 -16.42
CA ASN A 260 -27.61 4.63 -17.73
C ASN A 260 -26.34 3.79 -18.04
N GLU A 261 -25.16 4.31 -17.69
CA GLU A 261 -23.89 3.59 -17.89
C GLU A 261 -23.80 2.37 -16.96
N ALA A 262 -24.23 2.52 -15.70
CA ALA A 262 -24.28 1.41 -14.74
C ALA A 262 -25.13 0.24 -15.26
N VAL A 263 -26.37 0.51 -15.68
CA VAL A 263 -27.28 -0.53 -16.22
C VAL A 263 -26.73 -1.13 -17.52
N LEU A 264 -26.22 -0.30 -18.43
CA LEU A 264 -25.65 -0.80 -19.70
C LEU A 264 -24.40 -1.67 -19.47
N SER A 265 -23.61 -1.42 -18.42
CA SER A 265 -22.46 -2.28 -18.09
C SER A 265 -22.86 -3.72 -17.72
N VAL A 266 -24.07 -3.90 -17.18
CA VAL A 266 -24.66 -5.21 -16.87
C VAL A 266 -25.27 -5.84 -18.13
N ILE A 267 -26.06 -5.07 -18.89
CA ILE A 267 -26.70 -5.56 -20.12
C ILE A 267 -25.66 -6.00 -21.17
N ASN A 268 -24.51 -5.34 -21.22
CA ASN A 268 -23.47 -5.60 -22.22
C ASN A 268 -22.47 -6.72 -21.81
N GLN A 269 -22.80 -7.59 -20.86
CA GLN A 269 -21.95 -8.72 -20.44
C GLN A 269 -21.96 -9.86 -21.47
N LYS A 270 -21.28 -9.66 -22.60
CA LYS A 270 -21.36 -10.51 -23.81
C LYS A 270 -20.95 -11.97 -23.60
N ASN A 271 -20.06 -12.24 -22.66
CA ASN A 271 -19.47 -13.57 -22.44
C ASN A 271 -20.23 -14.39 -21.37
N PHE A 272 -21.31 -13.86 -20.81
CA PHE A 272 -22.11 -14.58 -19.83
C PHE A 272 -23.27 -15.31 -20.52
N SER A 273 -23.29 -16.65 -20.40
CA SER A 273 -24.33 -17.50 -21.00
C SER A 273 -25.51 -17.79 -20.05
N GLY A 274 -25.42 -17.38 -18.78
CA GLY A 274 -26.49 -17.56 -17.80
C GLY A 274 -27.58 -16.48 -17.92
N SER A 275 -28.68 -16.75 -17.26
CA SER A 275 -29.81 -15.84 -17.06
C SER A 275 -29.54 -14.87 -15.91
N PHE A 276 -29.96 -13.61 -16.06
CA PHE A 276 -29.83 -12.63 -14.98
C PHE A 276 -30.99 -11.64 -14.90
N GLN A 277 -31.28 -11.22 -13.68
CA GLN A 277 -32.23 -10.16 -13.33
C GLN A 277 -31.47 -8.89 -12.93
N ILE A 278 -31.99 -7.72 -13.29
CA ILE A 278 -31.50 -6.44 -12.75
C ILE A 278 -32.62 -5.85 -11.90
N ILE A 279 -32.34 -5.57 -10.63
CA ILE A 279 -33.29 -4.99 -9.69
C ILE A 279 -32.80 -3.60 -9.34
N ILE A 280 -33.50 -2.57 -9.82
CA ILE A 280 -33.14 -1.18 -9.58
C ILE A 280 -34.08 -0.62 -8.53
N VAL A 281 -33.53 -0.29 -7.36
CA VAL A 281 -34.27 0.37 -6.27
C VAL A 281 -33.84 1.84 -6.19
N ASP A 282 -34.74 2.74 -6.55
CA ASP A 282 -34.55 4.19 -6.48
C ASP A 282 -35.02 4.73 -5.13
N ASP A 283 -34.08 5.27 -4.37
CA ASP A 283 -34.27 5.82 -3.02
C ASP A 283 -34.79 7.27 -3.06
N GLY A 284 -35.83 7.53 -3.85
CA GLY A 284 -36.52 8.82 -3.88
C GLY A 284 -35.78 9.92 -4.65
N SER A 285 -35.12 9.61 -5.77
CA SER A 285 -34.40 10.59 -6.60
C SER A 285 -35.29 11.76 -7.05
N LEU A 286 -34.72 12.96 -7.06
CA LEU A 286 -35.38 14.21 -7.47
C LEU A 286 -34.93 14.71 -8.85
N ASP A 287 -33.90 14.11 -9.42
CA ASP A 287 -33.39 14.36 -10.76
C ASP A 287 -34.07 13.45 -11.81
N ASN A 288 -33.54 13.36 -13.04
CA ASN A 288 -34.13 12.51 -14.08
C ASN A 288 -33.81 11.00 -13.92
N THR A 289 -33.20 10.55 -12.83
CA THR A 289 -32.91 9.12 -12.57
C THR A 289 -34.14 8.26 -12.79
N GLN A 290 -35.28 8.63 -12.19
CA GLN A 290 -36.54 7.90 -12.33
C GLN A 290 -36.98 7.74 -13.78
N LYS A 291 -36.85 8.78 -14.60
CA LYS A 291 -37.28 8.76 -16.01
C LYS A 291 -36.40 7.81 -16.81
N ILE A 292 -35.08 7.86 -16.59
CA ILE A 292 -34.11 7.00 -17.25
C ILE A 292 -34.38 5.54 -16.89
N VAL A 293 -34.53 5.23 -15.61
CA VAL A 293 -34.76 3.85 -15.13
C VAL A 293 -36.09 3.29 -15.66
N LYS A 294 -37.19 4.07 -15.63
CA LYS A 294 -38.48 3.66 -16.22
C LYS A 294 -38.38 3.40 -17.72
N SER A 295 -37.55 4.16 -18.44
CA SER A 295 -37.31 3.92 -19.87
C SER A 295 -36.56 2.61 -20.09
N LEU A 296 -35.53 2.34 -19.29
CA LEU A 296 -34.76 1.10 -19.35
C LEU A 296 -35.61 -0.12 -18.99
N SER A 297 -36.46 -0.03 -17.96
CA SER A 297 -37.32 -1.13 -17.53
C SER A 297 -38.42 -1.48 -18.54
N ARG A 298 -38.85 -0.52 -19.37
CA ARG A 298 -39.75 -0.81 -20.50
C ARG A 298 -39.02 -1.46 -21.67
N LYS A 299 -37.73 -1.16 -21.84
CA LYS A 299 -36.91 -1.67 -22.93
C LYS A 299 -36.41 -3.09 -22.68
N TYR A 300 -36.10 -3.43 -21.43
CA TYR A 300 -35.52 -4.72 -21.05
C TYR A 300 -36.40 -5.44 -20.03
N SER A 301 -36.92 -6.61 -20.40
CA SER A 301 -37.90 -7.37 -19.60
C SER A 301 -37.34 -7.98 -18.32
N ASN A 302 -36.01 -8.11 -18.21
CA ASN A 302 -35.32 -8.61 -17.04
C ASN A 302 -34.97 -7.52 -16.01
N ILE A 303 -35.45 -6.28 -16.21
CA ILE A 303 -35.28 -5.17 -15.26
C ILE A 303 -36.55 -5.03 -14.39
N THR A 304 -36.38 -5.19 -13.08
CA THR A 304 -37.38 -4.86 -12.07
C THR A 304 -37.07 -3.50 -11.47
N TYR A 305 -38.00 -2.54 -11.60
CA TYR A 305 -37.85 -1.20 -11.02
C TYR A 305 -38.75 -1.02 -9.79
N LYS A 306 -38.16 -0.54 -8.69
CA LYS A 306 -38.87 -0.18 -7.47
C LYS A 306 -38.50 1.24 -7.05
N PHE A 307 -39.51 2.09 -6.88
CA PHE A 307 -39.35 3.40 -6.27
C PHE A 307 -39.75 3.36 -4.80
N ILE A 308 -38.98 4.02 -3.93
CA ILE A 308 -39.31 4.23 -2.52
C ILE A 308 -39.14 5.70 -2.14
N LYS A 309 -39.75 6.10 -1.02
CA LYS A 309 -39.47 7.41 -0.42
C LYS A 309 -38.04 7.42 0.11
N ASN A 310 -37.31 8.51 -0.09
CA ASN A 310 -35.92 8.64 0.33
C ASN A 310 -35.72 8.21 1.78
N SER A 311 -34.88 7.21 1.94
CA SER A 311 -34.62 6.52 3.19
C SER A 311 -33.43 7.12 3.96
N GLY A 312 -32.61 7.91 3.26
CA GLY A 312 -31.40 8.58 3.78
C GLY A 312 -30.18 7.65 3.92
N THR A 313 -30.25 6.41 3.41
CA THR A 313 -29.17 5.41 3.49
C THR A 313 -29.29 4.39 2.36
N PRO A 314 -28.16 3.86 1.83
CA PRO A 314 -28.20 2.78 0.85
C PRO A 314 -28.69 1.42 1.44
N SER A 315 -28.79 1.27 2.76
CA SER A 315 -29.15 -0.01 3.40
C SER A 315 -30.56 -0.48 3.05
N ILE A 316 -31.54 0.43 3.13
CA ILE A 316 -32.95 0.13 2.89
C ILE A 316 -33.20 -0.30 1.44
N PRO A 317 -32.75 0.46 0.40
CA PRO A 317 -32.93 0.02 -0.98
C PRO A 317 -32.19 -1.30 -1.29
N ARG A 318 -31.01 -1.56 -0.70
CA ARG A 318 -30.32 -2.85 -0.86
C ARG A 318 -31.11 -4.02 -0.27
N ASN A 319 -31.69 -3.86 0.93
CA ASN A 319 -32.52 -4.89 1.56
C ASN A 319 -33.79 -5.18 0.75
N ILE A 320 -34.45 -4.14 0.22
CA ILE A 320 -35.61 -4.31 -0.67
C ILE A 320 -35.19 -5.05 -1.94
N GLY A 321 -34.01 -4.72 -2.49
CA GLY A 321 -33.46 -5.45 -3.63
C GLY A 321 -33.25 -6.94 -3.34
N LEU A 322 -32.78 -7.28 -2.12
CA LEU A 322 -32.61 -8.67 -1.68
C LEU A 322 -33.95 -9.41 -1.58
N GLU A 323 -34.99 -8.76 -1.08
CA GLU A 323 -36.34 -9.34 -0.98
C GLU A 323 -36.98 -9.59 -2.36
N LEU A 324 -36.63 -8.78 -3.36
CA LEU A 324 -37.12 -8.91 -4.73
C LEU A 324 -36.32 -9.89 -5.60
N ALA A 325 -35.17 -10.37 -5.12
CA ALA A 325 -34.26 -11.22 -5.88
C ALA A 325 -34.77 -12.66 -5.97
N ASP A 326 -34.92 -13.15 -7.20
CA ASP A 326 -35.32 -14.52 -7.53
C ASP A 326 -34.20 -15.21 -8.33
N SER A 327 -33.05 -15.41 -7.66
CA SER A 327 -31.83 -15.89 -8.29
C SER A 327 -31.01 -16.84 -7.42
N GLU A 328 -30.14 -17.67 -8.01
CA GLU A 328 -29.19 -18.50 -7.24
C GLU A 328 -28.10 -17.66 -6.58
N TYR A 329 -27.57 -16.66 -7.30
CA TYR A 329 -26.52 -15.77 -6.83
C TYR A 329 -26.93 -14.29 -6.91
N ILE A 330 -26.36 -13.46 -6.05
CA ILE A 330 -26.65 -12.02 -5.95
C ILE A 330 -25.35 -11.23 -6.05
N LEU A 331 -25.39 -10.16 -6.86
CA LEU A 331 -24.32 -9.19 -7.05
C LEU A 331 -24.87 -7.78 -6.76
N PHE A 332 -24.09 -6.94 -6.08
CA PHE A 332 -24.44 -5.53 -5.85
C PHE A 332 -23.67 -4.62 -6.80
N LEU A 333 -24.33 -3.58 -7.28
CA LEU A 333 -23.75 -2.52 -8.11
C LEU A 333 -24.32 -1.16 -7.67
N ASP A 334 -23.46 -0.19 -7.37
CA ASP A 334 -23.93 1.16 -7.06
C ASP A 334 -24.32 1.89 -8.36
N GLY A 335 -25.35 2.73 -8.32
CA GLY A 335 -25.92 3.39 -9.51
C GLY A 335 -24.99 4.35 -10.26
N ASP A 336 -23.83 4.68 -9.68
CA ASP A 336 -22.77 5.48 -10.30
C ASP A 336 -21.53 4.68 -10.75
N ASP A 337 -21.51 3.37 -10.48
CA ASP A 337 -20.40 2.48 -10.82
C ASP A 337 -20.70 1.62 -12.05
N THR A 338 -19.73 0.83 -12.51
CA THR A 338 -19.93 -0.12 -13.63
C THR A 338 -19.29 -1.48 -13.32
N LEU A 339 -19.74 -2.53 -14.01
CA LEU A 339 -19.04 -3.81 -14.03
C LEU A 339 -17.93 -3.83 -15.09
N SER A 340 -16.89 -4.62 -14.85
CA SER A 340 -15.91 -4.96 -15.90
C SER A 340 -16.56 -5.84 -16.98
N GLU A 341 -16.04 -5.82 -18.21
CA GLU A 341 -16.63 -6.49 -19.38
C GLU A 341 -16.93 -7.99 -19.20
N ASN A 342 -16.14 -8.70 -18.37
CA ASN A 342 -16.25 -10.14 -18.13
C ASN A 342 -16.69 -10.50 -16.69
N ALA A 343 -17.18 -9.53 -15.92
CA ALA A 343 -17.44 -9.68 -14.50
C ALA A 343 -18.42 -10.83 -14.19
N LEU A 344 -19.59 -10.86 -14.86
CA LEU A 344 -20.61 -11.87 -14.58
C LEU A 344 -20.13 -13.28 -14.92
N ASN A 345 -19.50 -13.45 -16.09
CA ASN A 345 -18.97 -14.75 -16.52
C ASN A 345 -17.89 -15.26 -15.56
N LEU A 346 -16.91 -14.42 -15.20
CA LEU A 346 -15.85 -14.82 -14.28
C LEU A 346 -16.41 -15.20 -12.91
N LEU A 347 -17.21 -14.34 -12.30
CA LEU A 347 -17.76 -14.59 -10.97
C LEU A 347 -18.64 -15.85 -10.94
N HIS A 348 -19.51 -16.03 -11.94
CA HIS A 348 -20.38 -17.20 -12.04
C HIS A 348 -19.61 -18.50 -12.28
N LEU A 349 -18.64 -18.49 -13.20
CA LEU A 349 -17.82 -19.65 -13.53
C LEU A 349 -17.10 -20.16 -12.28
N TYR A 350 -16.49 -19.27 -11.50
CA TYR A 350 -15.80 -19.66 -10.27
C TYR A 350 -16.78 -20.05 -9.16
N ALA A 351 -17.96 -19.43 -9.08
CA ALA A 351 -18.98 -19.80 -8.11
C ALA A 351 -19.47 -21.23 -8.33
N THR A 352 -19.83 -21.56 -9.57
CA THR A 352 -20.37 -22.87 -9.95
C THR A 352 -19.30 -23.97 -9.89
N ASN A 353 -18.14 -23.77 -10.51
CA ASN A 353 -17.06 -24.77 -10.55
C ASN A 353 -16.56 -25.18 -9.17
N TYR A 354 -16.53 -24.24 -8.23
CA TYR A 354 -16.07 -24.51 -6.87
C TYR A 354 -17.21 -24.78 -5.90
N SER A 355 -18.48 -24.65 -6.32
CA SER A 355 -19.64 -24.60 -5.43
C SER A 355 -19.40 -23.63 -4.27
N ALA A 356 -19.02 -22.40 -4.60
CA ALA A 356 -18.67 -21.36 -3.64
C ALA A 356 -19.92 -20.65 -3.13
N ASP A 357 -19.93 -20.32 -1.84
CA ASP A 357 -20.98 -19.47 -1.24
C ASP A 357 -20.70 -17.99 -1.53
N GLN A 358 -19.44 -17.66 -1.81
CA GLN A 358 -18.98 -16.31 -2.06
C GLN A 358 -17.79 -16.31 -3.04
N VAL A 359 -17.83 -15.43 -4.03
CA VAL A 359 -16.70 -15.16 -4.93
C VAL A 359 -16.34 -13.68 -4.85
N ILE A 360 -15.05 -13.36 -4.76
CA ILE A 360 -14.52 -12.00 -4.60
C ILE A 360 -13.54 -11.71 -5.74
N GLY A 361 -13.72 -10.58 -6.43
CA GLY A 361 -12.77 -10.11 -7.45
C GLY A 361 -12.10 -8.79 -7.10
N LYS A 362 -11.22 -8.33 -8.00
CA LYS A 362 -10.50 -7.06 -7.87
C LYS A 362 -11.36 -5.89 -8.35
N MET A 363 -10.94 -4.70 -7.95
CA MET A 363 -11.63 -3.45 -8.26
C MET A 363 -10.69 -2.47 -8.98
N LEU A 364 -11.20 -1.80 -10.00
CA LEU A 364 -10.58 -0.63 -10.59
C LEU A 364 -11.26 0.63 -10.07
N SER A 365 -10.49 1.66 -9.74
CA SER A 365 -10.98 3.00 -9.49
C SER A 365 -10.76 3.86 -10.73
N PHE A 366 -11.77 4.62 -11.16
CA PHE A 366 -11.62 5.49 -12.32
C PHE A 366 -12.21 6.89 -12.15
N LYS A 367 -11.61 7.84 -12.86
CA LYS A 367 -12.01 9.24 -12.98
C LYS A 367 -11.68 9.71 -14.39
N ASN A 368 -12.60 10.39 -15.09
CA ASN A 368 -12.38 10.83 -16.48
C ASN A 368 -11.94 9.69 -17.43
N ASN A 369 -12.55 8.52 -17.31
CA ASN A 369 -12.17 7.30 -18.05
C ASN A 369 -10.71 6.84 -17.86
N GLN A 370 -10.01 7.36 -16.84
CA GLN A 370 -8.68 6.87 -16.44
C GLN A 370 -8.83 5.85 -15.33
N PHE A 371 -8.45 4.60 -15.61
CA PHE A 371 -8.56 3.49 -14.67
C PHE A 371 -7.26 3.29 -13.90
N THR A 372 -7.38 3.01 -12.62
CA THR A 372 -6.28 2.69 -11.71
C THR A 372 -6.69 1.53 -10.82
N ASP A 373 -5.77 0.61 -10.55
CA ASP A 373 -6.01 -0.48 -9.60
C ASP A 373 -6.29 0.09 -8.20
N SER A 374 -7.47 -0.18 -7.65
CA SER A 374 -7.90 0.38 -6.36
C SER A 374 -6.94 0.05 -5.22
N SER A 375 -6.23 -1.08 -5.30
CA SER A 375 -5.24 -1.48 -4.29
C SER A 375 -3.98 -0.59 -4.30
N LYS A 376 -3.75 0.17 -5.38
CA LYS A 376 -2.62 1.11 -5.54
C LYS A 376 -2.96 2.55 -5.16
N VAL A 377 -4.24 2.85 -4.94
CA VAL A 377 -4.72 4.24 -4.73
C VAL A 377 -4.28 4.80 -3.37
N ALA A 378 -4.08 3.94 -2.36
CA ALA A 378 -3.66 4.39 -1.03
C ALA A 378 -2.72 3.40 -0.35
N ALA A 379 -1.76 3.92 0.42
CA ALA A 379 -0.80 3.11 1.18
C ALA A 379 -1.44 2.12 2.15
N LYS A 380 -2.67 2.40 2.64
CA LYS A 380 -3.43 1.48 3.50
C LYS A 380 -3.82 0.17 2.83
N TYR A 381 -3.82 0.11 1.49
CA TYR A 381 -4.12 -1.09 0.72
C TYR A 381 -2.87 -1.85 0.27
N LYS A 382 -1.68 -1.51 0.77
CA LYS A 382 -0.43 -2.20 0.41
C LYS A 382 -0.49 -3.71 0.66
N GLU A 383 -1.01 -4.14 1.81
CA GLU A 383 -1.16 -5.58 2.11
C GLU A 383 -2.14 -6.28 1.16
N ARG A 384 -3.20 -5.57 0.75
CA ARG A 384 -4.15 -6.04 -0.26
C ARG A 384 -3.44 -6.23 -1.61
N TYR A 385 -2.68 -5.23 -2.07
CA TYR A 385 -1.93 -5.32 -3.31
C TYR A 385 -0.93 -6.48 -3.30
N GLU A 386 -0.14 -6.61 -2.22
CA GLU A 386 0.82 -7.71 -2.07
C GLU A 386 0.14 -9.09 -2.10
N PHE A 387 -1.03 -9.22 -1.46
CA PHE A 387 -1.83 -10.44 -1.51
C PHE A 387 -2.36 -10.74 -2.91
N GLU A 388 -2.92 -9.75 -3.61
CA GLU A 388 -3.40 -9.89 -4.99
C GLU A 388 -2.28 -10.35 -5.93
N GLN A 389 -1.07 -9.79 -5.80
CA GLN A 389 0.10 -10.20 -6.59
C GLN A 389 0.62 -11.61 -6.24
N SER A 390 0.25 -12.15 -5.08
CA SER A 390 0.66 -13.49 -4.66
C SER A 390 -0.19 -14.62 -5.25
N ILE A 391 -1.29 -14.29 -5.91
CA ILE A 391 -2.23 -15.22 -6.53
C ILE A 391 -2.01 -15.17 -8.04
N SER A 392 -1.99 -16.32 -8.71
CA SER A 392 -1.97 -16.36 -10.19
C SER A 392 -3.35 -16.02 -10.73
N ASP A 393 -4.31 -16.93 -10.54
CA ASP A 393 -5.65 -16.84 -11.14
C ASP A 393 -6.73 -16.81 -10.07
N THR A 394 -6.75 -17.81 -9.19
CA THR A 394 -7.75 -17.94 -8.13
C THR A 394 -7.17 -18.59 -6.87
N LYS A 395 -7.82 -18.36 -5.72
CA LYS A 395 -7.47 -19.00 -4.45
C LYS A 395 -8.69 -19.18 -3.56
N GLN A 396 -8.90 -20.39 -3.05
CA GLN A 396 -9.85 -20.61 -1.96
C GLN A 396 -9.30 -20.02 -0.66
N ILE A 397 -10.11 -19.18 -0.01
CA ILE A 397 -9.78 -18.50 1.23
C ILE A 397 -10.98 -18.51 2.17
N HIS A 398 -10.73 -18.21 3.44
CA HIS A 398 -11.79 -18.07 4.43
C HIS A 398 -11.40 -16.99 5.43
N ILE A 399 -12.36 -16.20 5.92
CA ILE A 399 -12.05 -15.02 6.73
C ILE A 399 -11.29 -15.39 8.00
N THR A 400 -11.61 -16.52 8.64
CA THR A 400 -10.93 -16.96 9.88
C THR A 400 -9.46 -17.32 9.71
N THR A 401 -9.04 -17.73 8.51
CA THR A 401 -7.64 -18.09 8.20
C THR A 401 -6.91 -16.99 7.43
N HIS A 402 -7.66 -16.16 6.71
CA HIS A 402 -7.17 -15.08 5.86
C HIS A 402 -7.81 -13.74 6.27
N PRO A 403 -7.37 -13.12 7.38
CA PRO A 403 -7.84 -11.78 7.82
C PRO A 403 -7.72 -10.68 6.75
N ILE A 404 -6.95 -10.92 5.67
CA ILE A 404 -6.89 -10.01 4.53
C ILE A 404 -8.26 -9.73 3.92
N LEU A 405 -9.24 -10.65 4.06
CA LEU A 405 -10.61 -10.45 3.61
C LEU A 405 -11.29 -9.22 4.23
N TYR A 406 -10.84 -8.79 5.41
CA TYR A 406 -11.24 -7.53 6.03
C TYR A 406 -10.94 -6.28 5.18
N HIS A 407 -9.93 -6.36 4.29
CA HIS A 407 -9.54 -5.29 3.37
C HIS A 407 -10.33 -5.28 2.05
N TYR A 408 -11.34 -6.14 1.92
CA TYR A 408 -12.32 -6.13 0.83
C TYR A 408 -13.69 -5.76 1.40
N PRO A 409 -13.86 -4.56 1.99
CA PRO A 409 -15.03 -4.22 2.79
C PRO A 409 -16.31 -4.08 1.97
N SER A 410 -16.25 -3.70 0.70
CA SER A 410 -17.47 -3.42 -0.05
C SER A 410 -18.31 -4.68 -0.32
N ALA A 411 -19.63 -4.56 -0.30
CA ALA A 411 -20.53 -5.60 -0.81
C ALA A 411 -20.39 -5.77 -2.34
N CYS A 412 -19.98 -4.72 -3.04
CA CYS A 412 -19.73 -4.74 -4.47
C CYS A 412 -18.45 -5.54 -4.82
N GLY A 413 -18.32 -5.93 -6.10
CA GLY A 413 -17.22 -6.78 -6.57
C GLY A 413 -17.20 -8.18 -5.97
N LYS A 414 -18.35 -8.64 -5.46
CA LYS A 414 -18.56 -9.96 -4.89
C LYS A 414 -19.86 -10.58 -5.40
N LEU A 415 -19.81 -11.87 -5.68
CA LEU A 415 -20.99 -12.68 -5.97
C LEU A 415 -21.29 -13.52 -4.73
N PHE A 416 -22.50 -13.44 -4.21
CA PHE A 416 -22.94 -14.16 -3.02
C PHE A 416 -24.01 -15.17 -3.40
N LYS A 417 -23.95 -16.37 -2.83
CA LYS A 417 -25.07 -17.31 -2.95
C LYS A 417 -26.28 -16.74 -2.21
N SER A 418 -27.46 -16.76 -2.81
CA SER A 418 -28.65 -16.11 -2.25
C SER A 418 -28.99 -16.63 -0.85
N GLU A 419 -28.89 -17.94 -0.64
CA GLU A 419 -29.14 -18.57 0.68
C GLU A 419 -28.17 -18.10 1.77
N LEU A 420 -26.92 -17.75 1.41
CA LEU A 420 -25.92 -17.26 2.36
C LEU A 420 -26.36 -15.92 2.97
N ILE A 421 -26.93 -15.04 2.14
CA ILE A 421 -27.19 -13.65 2.51
C ILE A 421 -28.67 -13.34 2.77
N ARG A 422 -29.59 -14.28 2.54
CA ARG A 422 -31.04 -14.10 2.78
C ARG A 422 -31.36 -13.67 4.22
N ASN A 423 -30.59 -14.16 5.19
CA ASN A 423 -30.74 -13.84 6.61
C ASN A 423 -29.73 -12.79 7.11
N ILE A 424 -29.04 -12.08 6.21
CA ILE A 424 -28.11 -10.99 6.53
C ILE A 424 -28.71 -9.69 6.02
N LYS A 425 -28.89 -8.71 6.90
CA LYS A 425 -29.46 -7.41 6.54
C LYS A 425 -28.37 -6.35 6.51
N PHE A 426 -28.45 -5.43 5.56
CA PHE A 426 -27.74 -4.16 5.66
C PHE A 426 -28.36 -3.36 6.82
N GLU A 427 -27.63 -3.19 7.91
CA GLU A 427 -28.08 -2.37 9.04
C GLU A 427 -28.26 -0.91 8.60
N LYS A 428 -29.20 -0.18 9.21
CA LYS A 428 -29.51 1.22 8.89
C LYS A 428 -28.39 2.18 9.34
N ILE A 429 -27.27 2.12 8.64
CA ILE A 429 -26.04 2.90 8.84
C ILE A 429 -25.81 3.72 7.56
N LYS A 430 -25.43 4.99 7.68
CA LYS A 430 -25.23 5.86 6.49
C LYS A 430 -23.98 5.49 5.69
N TYR A 431 -22.92 5.08 6.38
CA TYR A 431 -21.62 4.76 5.78
C TYR A 431 -20.95 3.60 6.52
N GLY A 432 -20.54 2.57 5.80
CA GLY A 432 -19.92 1.35 6.34
C GLY A 432 -20.90 0.21 6.61
N GLU A 433 -22.17 0.36 6.23
CA GLU A 433 -23.19 -0.68 6.20
C GLU A 433 -22.77 -1.87 5.32
N ASP A 434 -22.14 -1.57 4.18
CA ASP A 434 -21.64 -2.56 3.22
C ASP A 434 -20.47 -3.37 3.79
N ARG A 435 -19.58 -2.70 4.51
CA ARG A 435 -18.47 -3.31 5.26
C ARG A 435 -18.97 -4.30 6.29
N LEU A 436 -19.97 -3.92 7.07
CA LEU A 436 -20.55 -4.78 8.08
C LEU A 436 -21.18 -6.02 7.44
N PHE A 437 -22.00 -5.81 6.41
CA PHE A 437 -22.63 -6.88 5.64
C PHE A 437 -21.61 -7.86 5.02
N ALA A 438 -20.59 -7.34 4.33
CA ALA A 438 -19.61 -8.18 3.64
C ALA A 438 -18.75 -9.01 4.62
N VAL A 439 -18.42 -8.45 5.79
CA VAL A 439 -17.69 -9.18 6.83
C VAL A 439 -18.57 -10.29 7.44
N ASP A 440 -19.83 -10.01 7.78
CA ASP A 440 -20.75 -11.02 8.31
C ASP A 440 -20.95 -12.17 7.31
N ALA A 441 -21.22 -11.83 6.04
CA ALA A 441 -21.35 -12.81 4.96
C ALA A 441 -20.08 -13.66 4.80
N SER A 442 -18.89 -13.06 4.94
CA SER A 442 -17.62 -13.81 4.83
C SER A 442 -17.37 -14.74 6.01
N PHE A 443 -17.92 -14.47 7.21
CA PHE A 443 -17.86 -15.39 8.36
C PHE A 443 -18.88 -16.53 8.26
N LYS A 444 -20.03 -16.28 7.63
CA LYS A 444 -21.09 -17.28 7.38
C LYS A 444 -20.78 -18.18 6.18
N SER A 445 -20.02 -17.69 5.20
CA SER A 445 -19.55 -18.46 4.05
C SER A 445 -18.74 -19.67 4.50
N LYS A 446 -19.05 -20.86 3.98
CA LYS A 446 -18.24 -22.07 4.17
C LYS A 446 -17.11 -22.12 3.15
N LYS A 447 -17.36 -21.60 1.94
CA LYS A 447 -16.38 -21.56 0.86
C LYS A 447 -16.37 -20.22 0.14
N THR A 448 -15.28 -19.46 0.34
CA THR A 448 -15.00 -18.22 -0.37
C THR A 448 -13.88 -18.41 -1.40
N ILE A 449 -14.12 -17.98 -2.63
CA ILE A 449 -13.13 -18.00 -3.71
C ILE A 449 -12.69 -16.57 -4.04
N PHE A 450 -11.38 -16.34 -4.07
CA PHE A 450 -10.81 -15.10 -4.58
C PHE A 450 -10.38 -15.28 -6.03
N VAL A 451 -10.71 -14.32 -6.89
CA VAL A 451 -10.32 -14.28 -8.31
C VAL A 451 -9.40 -13.09 -8.52
N ASN A 452 -8.21 -13.32 -9.07
CA ASN A 452 -7.20 -12.30 -9.32
C ASN A 452 -7.46 -11.52 -10.63
N ASP A 453 -8.71 -11.13 -10.88
CA ASP A 453 -9.11 -10.34 -12.04
C ASP A 453 -10.09 -9.24 -11.64
N PHE A 454 -10.17 -8.18 -12.44
CA PHE A 454 -11.01 -7.02 -12.17
C PHE A 454 -12.45 -7.29 -12.57
N VAL A 455 -13.37 -7.22 -11.59
CA VAL A 455 -14.80 -7.51 -11.79
C VAL A 455 -15.69 -6.28 -11.55
N TYR A 456 -15.13 -5.19 -11.02
CA TYR A 456 -15.88 -4.01 -10.62
C TYR A 456 -15.09 -2.74 -10.86
N ASN A 457 -15.77 -1.72 -11.39
CA ASN A 457 -15.21 -0.41 -11.69
C ASN A 457 -15.90 0.64 -10.82
N TYR A 458 -15.16 1.16 -9.84
CA TYR A 458 -15.57 2.18 -8.90
C TYR A 458 -15.28 3.59 -9.43
N ARG A 459 -16.32 4.42 -9.57
CA ARG A 459 -16.25 5.77 -10.12
C ARG A 459 -16.00 6.81 -9.03
N THR A 460 -15.11 7.76 -9.30
CA THR A 460 -15.04 9.00 -8.52
C THR A 460 -15.88 10.09 -9.20
N ARG A 461 -16.96 10.55 -8.55
CA ARG A 461 -17.82 11.63 -9.08
C ARG A 461 -17.06 12.95 -9.12
N GLN A 462 -17.32 13.76 -10.15
CA GLN A 462 -16.64 15.04 -10.37
C GLN A 462 -17.44 16.24 -9.90
N ASN A 463 -18.76 16.13 -9.97
CA ASN A 463 -19.66 17.17 -9.57
C ASN A 463 -19.57 17.36 -8.04
N LEU A 464 -18.97 18.49 -7.61
CA LEU A 464 -18.79 18.80 -6.20
C LEU A 464 -20.11 19.02 -5.46
N ASN A 465 -21.20 19.29 -6.18
CA ASN A 465 -22.55 19.40 -5.63
C ASN A 465 -23.29 18.05 -5.58
N ASN A 466 -22.69 16.98 -6.14
CA ASN A 466 -23.23 15.63 -6.15
C ASN A 466 -22.11 14.61 -5.82
N LEU A 467 -21.46 14.81 -4.67
CA LEU A 467 -20.46 13.87 -4.16
C LEU A 467 -21.12 12.56 -3.74
N SER A 468 -20.44 11.43 -3.96
CA SER A 468 -20.86 10.15 -3.38
C SER A 468 -20.67 10.16 -1.85
N THR A 469 -21.38 9.28 -1.14
CA THR A 469 -21.23 9.13 0.32
C THR A 469 -19.78 8.89 0.75
N THR A 470 -19.00 8.19 -0.10
CA THR A 470 -17.59 7.91 0.15
C THR A 470 -16.67 9.13 -0.04
N GLN A 471 -17.09 10.12 -0.84
CA GLN A 471 -16.37 11.38 -1.07
C GLN A 471 -16.80 12.48 -0.09
N GLU A 472 -18.02 12.41 0.45
CA GLU A 472 -18.55 13.36 1.44
C GLU A 472 -17.80 13.25 2.78
N LYS A 473 -17.20 14.36 3.21
CA LYS A 473 -16.50 14.50 4.49
C LYS A 473 -17.44 15.07 5.55
N SER A 474 -18.09 14.21 6.33
CA SER A 474 -19.01 14.64 7.39
C SER A 474 -18.93 13.76 8.64
N LEU A 475 -19.28 14.36 9.80
CA LEU A 475 -19.37 13.64 11.07
C LEU A 475 -20.33 12.46 10.99
N LYS A 476 -21.47 12.60 10.28
CA LYS A 476 -22.45 11.52 10.09
C LYS A 476 -21.84 10.27 9.46
N ASN A 477 -20.97 10.44 8.45
CA ASN A 477 -20.30 9.31 7.81
C ASN A 477 -19.30 8.65 8.77
N ILE A 478 -18.54 9.43 9.54
CA ILE A 478 -17.62 8.88 10.56
C ILE A 478 -18.36 8.13 11.66
N THR A 479 -19.50 8.66 12.13
CA THR A 479 -20.36 7.98 13.10
C THR A 479 -20.84 6.64 12.55
N GLY A 480 -21.28 6.60 11.29
CA GLY A 480 -21.68 5.35 10.64
C GLY A 480 -20.56 4.31 10.60
N LEU A 481 -19.36 4.75 10.18
CA LEU A 481 -18.20 3.87 10.13
C LEU A 481 -17.79 3.37 11.51
N HIS A 482 -17.84 4.24 12.52
CA HIS A 482 -17.56 3.87 13.90
C HIS A 482 -18.50 2.75 14.35
N THR A 483 -19.81 2.94 14.19
CA THR A 483 -20.82 1.92 14.51
C THR A 483 -20.56 0.60 13.77
N SER A 484 -20.27 0.66 12.46
CA SER A 484 -19.91 -0.51 11.66
C SER A 484 -18.69 -1.26 12.22
N ILE A 485 -17.61 -0.55 12.55
CA ILE A 485 -16.40 -1.15 13.14
C ILE A 485 -16.71 -1.80 14.49
N LEU A 486 -17.52 -1.14 15.34
CA LEU A 486 -17.92 -1.69 16.63
C LEU A 486 -18.66 -3.01 16.47
N ARG A 487 -19.64 -3.07 15.56
CA ARG A 487 -20.41 -4.29 15.23
C ARG A 487 -19.53 -5.40 14.66
N ILE A 488 -18.57 -5.06 13.81
CA ILE A 488 -17.64 -6.05 13.25
C ILE A 488 -16.77 -6.68 14.35
N TYR A 489 -16.34 -5.91 15.36
CA TYR A 489 -15.65 -6.50 16.50
C TYR A 489 -16.53 -7.50 17.24
N ASP A 490 -17.82 -7.21 17.41
CA ASP A 490 -18.75 -8.11 18.06
C ASP A 490 -18.91 -9.42 17.23
N ILE A 491 -18.98 -9.34 15.89
CA ILE A 491 -18.99 -10.52 14.99
C ILE A 491 -17.71 -11.35 15.10
N ILE A 492 -16.54 -10.69 15.13
CA ILE A 492 -15.25 -11.36 15.29
C ILE A 492 -15.18 -12.08 16.65
N ASP A 493 -15.68 -11.45 17.71
CA ASP A 493 -15.69 -12.00 19.06
C ASP A 493 -16.65 -13.20 19.17
N LEU A 494 -17.82 -13.15 18.52
CA LEU A 494 -18.75 -14.28 18.41
C LEU A 494 -18.12 -15.48 17.70
N ASN A 495 -17.23 -15.24 16.73
CA ASN A 495 -16.55 -16.29 15.96
C ASN A 495 -15.16 -16.67 16.52
N ARG A 496 -14.80 -16.22 17.73
CA ARG A 496 -13.43 -16.39 18.28
C ARG A 496 -12.92 -17.83 18.28
N PHE A 497 -13.78 -18.81 18.51
CA PHE A 497 -13.42 -20.23 18.57
C PHE A 497 -13.23 -20.86 17.17
N ARG A 498 -13.71 -20.21 16.10
CA ARG A 498 -13.49 -20.64 14.71
C ARG A 498 -12.19 -20.09 14.13
N ILE A 499 -11.47 -19.25 14.87
CA ILE A 499 -10.24 -18.58 14.44
C ILE A 499 -9.04 -19.28 15.09
N ASN A 500 -8.23 -19.98 14.29
CA ASN A 500 -7.08 -20.77 14.77
C ASN A 500 -6.09 -19.99 15.66
N ASN A 501 -5.94 -18.69 15.42
CA ASN A 501 -5.14 -17.80 16.27
C ASN A 501 -5.84 -16.44 16.40
N TYR A 502 -6.82 -16.38 17.29
CA TYR A 502 -7.64 -15.20 17.52
C TYR A 502 -6.82 -13.95 17.88
N GLU A 503 -5.79 -14.09 18.72
CA GLU A 503 -4.90 -12.99 19.10
C GLU A 503 -4.17 -12.38 17.89
N ALA A 504 -3.52 -13.22 17.07
CA ALA A 504 -2.82 -12.77 15.88
C ALA A 504 -3.77 -12.22 14.81
N TYR A 505 -4.97 -12.80 14.72
CA TYR A 505 -6.04 -12.32 13.85
C TYR A 505 -6.47 -10.91 14.26
N LEU A 506 -6.82 -10.71 15.53
CA LEU A 506 -7.27 -9.43 16.06
C LEU A 506 -6.19 -8.36 15.93
N LEU A 507 -4.92 -8.69 16.15
CA LEU A 507 -3.79 -7.78 15.94
C LEU A 507 -3.73 -7.25 14.49
N LYS A 508 -4.03 -8.08 13.48
CA LYS A 508 -4.08 -7.62 12.08
C LYS A 508 -5.24 -6.65 11.82
N ILE A 509 -6.42 -6.95 12.38
CA ILE A 509 -7.60 -6.09 12.28
C ILE A 509 -7.37 -4.74 12.95
N VAL A 510 -6.85 -4.75 14.18
CA VAL A 510 -6.51 -3.52 14.94
C VAL A 510 -5.47 -2.71 14.17
N LYS A 511 -4.46 -3.34 13.57
CA LYS A 511 -3.46 -2.66 12.74
C LYS A 511 -4.10 -1.93 11.56
N SER A 512 -5.02 -2.59 10.85
CA SER A 512 -5.79 -1.97 9.76
C SER A 512 -6.60 -0.77 10.24
N ASN A 513 -7.25 -0.88 11.40
CA ASN A 513 -8.08 0.19 11.94
C ASN A 513 -7.24 1.39 12.40
N ILE A 514 -6.08 1.15 13.02
CA ILE A 514 -5.13 2.23 13.36
C ILE A 514 -4.66 2.95 12.09
N ALA A 515 -4.40 2.23 11.00
CA ALA A 515 -4.02 2.86 9.75
C ALA A 515 -5.13 3.75 9.18
N ASP A 516 -6.41 3.36 9.28
CA ASP A 516 -7.54 4.19 8.88
C ASP A 516 -7.76 5.39 9.82
N VAL A 517 -7.54 5.21 11.13
CA VAL A 517 -7.54 6.31 12.12
C VAL A 517 -6.47 7.35 11.77
N ILE A 518 -5.22 6.93 11.53
CA ILE A 518 -4.14 7.84 11.10
C ILE A 518 -4.52 8.59 9.83
N LEU A 519 -5.04 7.87 8.82
CA LEU A 519 -5.47 8.48 7.55
C LEU A 519 -6.50 9.59 7.79
N ARG A 520 -7.48 9.35 8.67
CA ARG A 520 -8.53 10.33 8.99
C ARG A 520 -8.02 11.50 9.82
N ILE A 521 -7.13 11.27 10.78
CA ILE A 521 -6.44 12.35 11.51
C ILE A 521 -5.68 13.24 10.52
N ASN A 522 -4.98 12.65 9.55
CA ASN A 522 -4.25 13.41 8.53
C ASN A 522 -5.14 14.17 7.55
N GLN A 523 -6.44 13.85 7.50
CA GLN A 523 -7.42 14.53 6.66
C GLN A 523 -8.36 15.40 7.49
N ILE A 524 -8.09 15.59 8.79
CA ILE A 524 -9.04 16.25 9.70
C ILE A 524 -9.36 17.68 9.25
N MET A 525 -8.42 18.36 8.59
CA MET A 525 -8.57 19.71 8.06
C MET A 525 -9.46 19.77 6.81
N GLU A 526 -9.70 18.63 6.14
CA GLU A 526 -10.66 18.52 5.02
C GLU A 526 -12.12 18.47 5.50
N TYR A 527 -12.38 18.25 6.79
CA TYR A 527 -13.73 18.22 7.36
C TYR A 527 -14.21 19.61 7.79
N PRO A 528 -15.54 19.86 7.81
CA PRO A 528 -16.13 21.08 8.38
C PRO A 528 -15.63 21.34 9.81
N ILE A 529 -15.38 22.60 10.16
CA ILE A 529 -14.69 22.97 11.41
C ILE A 529 -15.48 22.51 12.65
N GLU A 530 -16.80 22.61 12.59
CA GLU A 530 -17.76 22.17 13.60
C GLU A 530 -17.75 20.65 13.83
N ASP A 531 -17.38 19.86 12.83
CA ASP A 531 -17.38 18.39 12.88
C ASP A 531 -16.07 17.81 13.44
N ARG A 532 -14.94 18.54 13.32
CA ARG A 532 -13.59 18.02 13.58
C ARG A 532 -13.43 17.44 14.98
N ARG A 533 -13.90 18.15 16.00
CA ARG A 533 -13.80 17.69 17.40
C ARG A 533 -14.59 16.41 17.62
N GLY A 534 -15.82 16.34 17.11
CA GLY A 534 -16.66 15.14 17.18
C GLY A 534 -16.04 13.93 16.48
N ILE A 535 -15.42 14.16 15.31
CA ILE A 535 -14.70 13.12 14.57
C ILE A 535 -13.53 12.58 15.39
N LEU A 536 -12.68 13.45 15.95
CA LEU A 536 -11.55 13.01 16.77
C LEU A 536 -12.00 12.22 18.01
N LEU A 537 -13.10 12.60 18.67
CA LEU A 537 -13.67 11.82 19.77
C LEU A 537 -14.11 10.41 19.33
N LEU A 538 -14.75 10.29 18.17
CA LEU A 538 -15.14 8.98 17.61
C LEU A 538 -13.91 8.12 17.27
N LEU A 539 -12.87 8.72 16.69
CA LEU A 539 -11.63 8.01 16.39
C LEU A 539 -10.91 7.56 17.67
N SER A 540 -10.97 8.35 18.75
CA SER A 540 -10.44 7.97 20.06
C SER A 540 -11.14 6.72 20.61
N ASN A 541 -12.47 6.65 20.48
CA ASN A 541 -13.23 5.46 20.89
C ASN A 541 -12.84 4.20 20.10
N ILE A 542 -12.63 4.32 18.78
CA ILE A 542 -12.14 3.21 17.93
C ILE A 542 -10.77 2.71 18.43
N LEU A 543 -9.86 3.65 18.70
CA LEU A 543 -8.52 3.32 19.18
C LEU A 543 -8.56 2.64 20.56
N ASN A 544 -9.48 3.08 21.42
CA ASN A 544 -9.56 2.67 22.81
C ASN A 544 -10.33 1.35 23.07
N LYS A 545 -11.20 0.87 22.15
CA LYS A 545 -12.00 -0.35 22.38
C LYS A 545 -11.15 -1.63 22.58
N LYS A 546 -9.93 -1.70 22.05
CA LYS A 546 -9.00 -2.85 22.22
C LYS A 546 -7.60 -2.35 22.62
N ILE A 547 -7.54 -1.48 23.64
CA ILE A 547 -6.33 -0.77 24.13
C ILE A 547 -5.07 -1.63 24.19
N ASP A 548 -5.14 -2.86 24.71
CA ASP A 548 -3.96 -3.70 24.91
C ASP A 548 -3.30 -4.12 23.58
N HIS A 549 -4.11 -4.37 22.56
CA HIS A 549 -3.62 -4.66 21.21
C HIS A 549 -3.18 -3.39 20.50
N SER A 550 -3.92 -2.29 20.67
CA SER A 550 -3.58 -0.99 20.10
C SER A 550 -2.20 -0.51 20.57
N LYS A 551 -1.91 -0.58 21.88
CA LYS A 551 -0.60 -0.22 22.46
C LYS A 551 0.55 -1.00 21.81
N LYS A 552 0.39 -2.31 21.54
CA LYS A 552 1.41 -3.12 20.87
C LYS A 552 1.73 -2.62 19.46
N ILE A 553 0.74 -2.11 18.73
CA ILE A 553 0.83 -1.75 17.30
C ILE A 553 1.22 -0.29 17.07
N ILE A 554 0.71 0.65 17.88
CA ILE A 554 0.99 2.10 17.78
C ILE A 554 2.50 2.38 17.65
N ARG A 555 3.32 1.55 18.30
CA ARG A 555 4.79 1.65 18.38
C ARG A 555 5.53 1.41 17.05
N VAL A 556 4.87 0.84 16.03
CA VAL A 556 5.50 0.52 14.73
C VAL A 556 5.38 1.70 13.74
N TYR A 557 4.57 2.71 14.07
CA TYR A 557 4.38 3.89 13.23
C TYR A 557 5.45 4.94 13.49
N THR A 558 5.66 5.84 12.52
CA THR A 558 6.57 7.00 12.63
C THR A 558 6.27 7.84 13.88
N MET A 559 7.25 8.54 14.45
CA MET A 559 7.09 9.34 15.68
C MET A 559 5.88 10.28 15.65
N ILE A 560 5.66 11.01 14.56
CA ILE A 560 4.50 11.91 14.40
C ILE A 560 3.18 11.15 14.55
N ASN A 561 3.05 9.99 13.90
CA ASN A 561 1.85 9.16 14.00
C ASN A 561 1.73 8.51 15.39
N TYR A 562 2.85 8.13 16.02
CA TYR A 562 2.86 7.69 17.43
C TYR A 562 2.31 8.78 18.35
N VAL A 563 2.80 10.01 18.22
CA VAL A 563 2.34 11.18 18.99
C VAL A 563 0.86 11.47 18.74
N LYS A 564 0.42 11.48 17.47
CA LYS A 564 -1.00 11.66 17.11
C LYS A 564 -1.88 10.64 17.80
N LEU A 565 -1.50 9.36 17.75
CA LEU A 565 -2.24 8.27 18.38
C LEU A 565 -2.19 8.35 19.91
N LYS A 566 -1.06 8.80 20.49
CA LYS A 566 -0.93 8.97 21.94
C LYS A 566 -1.83 10.09 22.46
N LEU A 567 -1.77 11.27 21.85
CA LEU A 567 -2.67 12.39 22.16
C LEU A 567 -4.13 12.00 22.01
N LEU A 568 -4.47 11.30 20.92
CA LEU A 568 -5.82 10.79 20.70
C LEU A 568 -6.26 9.80 21.80
N SER A 569 -5.37 8.86 22.18
CA SER A 569 -5.67 7.85 23.22
C SER A 569 -5.81 8.45 24.62
N GLU A 570 -5.10 9.55 24.90
CA GLU A 570 -5.17 10.30 26.15
C GLU A 570 -6.34 11.30 26.19
N GLY A 571 -7.12 11.42 25.11
CA GLY A 571 -8.23 12.38 25.02
C GLY A 571 -7.80 13.84 24.87
N LYS A 572 -6.53 14.10 24.54
CA LYS A 572 -5.96 15.44 24.30
C LYS A 572 -6.27 15.93 22.88
N ILE A 573 -7.56 16.21 22.65
CA ILE A 573 -8.10 16.49 21.31
C ILE A 573 -7.62 17.83 20.76
N ASP A 574 -7.55 18.86 21.61
CA ASP A 574 -7.17 20.21 21.19
C ASP A 574 -5.67 20.30 20.89
N GLU A 575 -4.85 19.61 21.69
CA GLU A 575 -3.43 19.44 21.45
C GLU A 575 -3.16 18.62 20.19
N LEU A 576 -3.94 17.56 19.95
CA LEU A 576 -3.87 16.79 18.71
C LEU A 576 -4.22 17.65 17.50
N TYR A 577 -5.28 18.45 17.60
CA TYR A 577 -5.70 19.34 16.53
C TYR A 577 -4.60 20.34 16.21
N TYR A 578 -4.04 21.03 17.23
CA TYR A 578 -2.90 21.92 17.06
C TYR A 578 -1.69 21.19 16.46
N PHE A 579 -1.39 19.98 16.93
CA PHE A 579 -0.29 19.18 16.41
C PHE A 579 -0.49 18.85 14.92
N VAL A 580 -1.70 18.46 14.51
CA VAL A 580 -2.00 18.17 13.09
C VAL A 580 -1.93 19.44 12.25
N GLU A 581 -2.53 20.53 12.72
CA GLU A 581 -2.53 21.83 12.06
C GLU A 581 -1.09 22.34 11.85
N TYR A 582 -0.29 22.32 12.91
CA TYR A 582 1.12 22.70 12.87
C TYR A 582 1.88 21.93 11.79
N PHE A 583 1.74 20.61 11.76
CA PHE A 583 2.39 19.79 10.76
C PHE A 583 1.77 19.95 9.38
N GLU A 584 0.48 20.21 9.19
CA GLU A 584 -0.06 20.50 7.84
C GLU A 584 0.48 21.80 7.26
N PHE A 585 0.54 22.87 8.05
CA PHE A 585 1.04 24.17 7.61
C PHE A 585 2.56 24.16 7.38
N ASN A 586 3.31 23.40 8.18
CA ASN A 586 4.77 23.34 8.10
C ASN A 586 5.32 22.17 7.25
N ALA A 587 4.54 21.11 6.99
CA ALA A 587 4.99 19.90 6.26
C ALA A 587 4.95 19.99 4.73
N ARG A 588 4.92 21.21 4.14
CA ARG A 588 5.42 21.37 2.76
C ARG A 588 6.94 21.14 2.66
N ARG A 589 7.62 21.00 3.81
CA ARG A 589 8.97 20.42 3.92
C ARG A 589 8.84 18.97 4.32
N TYR A 590 9.38 18.08 3.49
CA TYR A 590 9.33 16.64 3.69
C TYR A 590 9.91 16.28 5.07
N ASP A 591 9.24 15.38 5.78
CA ASP A 591 9.68 14.55 6.90
C ASP A 591 10.68 15.11 7.97
N TYR A 592 10.11 15.35 9.17
CA TYR A 592 10.67 15.17 10.53
C TYR A 592 11.79 16.10 11.04
N ASP A 593 11.68 17.40 10.79
CA ASP A 593 12.32 18.38 11.66
C ASP A 593 11.28 18.88 12.68
N PHE A 594 11.45 18.43 13.92
CA PHE A 594 10.98 19.16 15.08
C PHE A 594 11.84 20.43 15.14
N ASP A 595 11.42 21.46 14.41
CA ASP A 595 11.86 22.83 14.67
C ASP A 595 11.67 23.14 16.16
N GLY A 596 12.47 24.03 16.73
CA GLY A 596 12.69 24.19 18.18
C GLY A 596 11.45 24.35 19.09
N ASN A 597 10.25 24.34 18.52
CA ASN A 597 8.95 24.19 19.15
C ASN A 597 8.70 22.77 19.72
N PHE A 598 9.46 21.76 19.30
CA PHE A 598 9.36 20.38 19.81
C PHE A 598 10.70 19.89 20.35
N ILE A 599 10.79 19.61 21.65
CA ILE A 599 12.04 19.36 22.37
C ILE A 599 11.96 18.01 23.09
N PHE A 600 13.00 17.18 22.96
CA PHE A 600 13.10 15.99 23.79
C PHE A 600 13.68 16.34 25.17
N LYS A 601 13.02 15.89 26.23
CA LYS A 601 13.53 15.97 27.61
C LYS A 601 13.55 14.61 28.27
N THR A 602 14.54 14.42 29.13
CA THR A 602 14.65 13.20 29.94
C THR A 602 14.27 13.51 31.38
N LYS A 603 13.38 12.71 31.97
CA LYS A 603 12.97 12.79 33.37
C LYS A 603 12.82 11.38 33.94
N ASN A 604 13.54 11.07 35.02
CA ASN A 604 13.52 9.75 35.69
C ASN A 604 13.72 8.58 34.70
N GLU A 605 14.77 8.65 33.88
CA GLU A 605 15.10 7.68 32.81
C GLU A 605 14.12 7.59 31.62
N ASN A 606 12.93 8.20 31.72
CA ASN A 606 11.96 8.30 30.64
C ASN A 606 12.23 9.51 29.73
N ILE A 607 11.95 9.36 28.44
CA ILE A 607 12.10 10.39 27.42
C ILE A 607 10.73 10.90 26.99
N TYR A 608 10.57 12.22 27.06
CA TYR A 608 9.36 12.93 26.69
C TYR A 608 9.61 13.84 25.48
N LEU A 609 8.65 13.92 24.57
CA LEU A 609 8.58 14.97 23.56
C LEU A 609 7.71 16.10 24.10
N GLU A 610 8.32 17.27 24.29
CA GLU A 610 7.65 18.47 24.77
C GLU A 610 7.36 19.47 23.65
N PHE A 611 6.21 20.14 23.71
CA PHE A 611 5.87 21.25 22.82
C PHE A 611 4.96 22.25 23.50
N ILE A 612 4.94 23.48 23.00
CA ILE A 612 4.12 24.57 23.57
C ILE A 612 2.74 24.54 22.91
N PHE A 613 1.69 24.50 23.71
CA PHE A 613 0.30 24.67 23.29
C PHE A 613 -0.35 25.74 24.18
N GLY A 614 -0.75 26.86 23.56
CA GLY A 614 -1.16 28.06 24.30
C GLY A 614 -0.03 28.54 25.21
N ASN A 615 -0.32 28.67 26.51
CA ASN A 615 0.66 29.04 27.54
C ASN A 615 1.20 27.83 28.33
N SER A 616 0.94 26.61 27.86
CA SER A 616 1.29 25.37 28.57
C SER A 616 2.31 24.53 27.78
N VAL A 617 3.22 23.88 28.50
CA VAL A 617 4.11 22.88 27.92
C VAL A 617 3.44 21.51 27.99
N GLN A 618 3.16 20.94 26.82
CA GLN A 618 2.66 19.58 26.68
C GLN A 618 3.82 18.62 26.64
N SER A 619 3.73 17.50 27.36
CA SER A 619 4.80 16.50 27.48
C SER A 619 4.24 15.12 27.17
N ILE A 620 4.80 14.45 26.16
CA ILE A 620 4.35 13.13 25.68
C ILE A 620 5.45 12.10 25.90
N ASP A 621 5.15 11.04 26.64
CA ASP A 621 6.08 9.94 26.86
C ASP A 621 6.32 9.14 25.56
N VAL A 622 7.56 9.18 25.08
CA VAL A 622 8.05 8.50 23.88
C VAL A 622 9.12 7.45 24.20
N THR A 623 9.36 7.17 25.49
CA THR A 623 10.39 6.24 25.99
C THR A 623 10.28 4.88 25.33
N GLU A 624 9.06 4.32 25.32
CA GLU A 624 8.83 2.99 24.80
C GLU A 624 9.06 2.90 23.29
N TYR A 625 8.61 3.92 22.53
CA TYR A 625 8.84 4.00 21.08
C TYR A 625 10.34 4.04 20.77
N LEU A 626 11.07 4.90 21.49
CA LEU A 626 12.51 5.03 21.37
C LEU A 626 13.27 3.75 21.77
N SER A 627 12.81 3.04 22.81
CA SER A 627 13.44 1.80 23.28
C SER A 627 13.48 0.72 22.17
N LYS A 628 12.55 0.72 21.22
CA LYS A 628 12.50 -0.28 20.13
C LYS A 628 13.11 0.22 18.81
N SER A 629 13.62 1.45 18.79
CA SER A 629 14.27 2.00 17.61
C SER A 629 15.57 1.24 17.29
N ASN A 630 15.76 0.95 16.01
CA ASN A 630 16.97 0.28 15.54
C ASN A 630 18.11 1.29 15.43
N LEU A 631 19.28 0.95 15.99
CA LEU A 631 20.51 1.70 15.78
C LEU A 631 21.02 1.41 14.36
N VAL A 632 20.93 2.43 13.51
CA VAL A 632 21.55 2.44 12.19
C VAL A 632 22.97 2.91 12.37
N ASN A 633 23.94 2.18 11.81
CA ASN A 633 25.30 2.66 11.71
C ASN A 633 25.87 2.38 10.32
N GLU A 634 26.67 3.30 9.82
CA GLU A 634 27.33 3.23 8.52
C GLU A 634 28.74 3.79 8.65
N ILE A 635 29.75 2.95 8.39
CA ILE A 635 31.12 3.44 8.22
C ILE A 635 31.22 4.19 6.89
N THR A 636 31.71 5.43 6.93
CA THR A 636 31.83 6.30 5.76
C THR A 636 33.26 6.37 5.21
N ASP A 637 34.27 6.30 6.08
CA ASP A 637 35.68 6.30 5.69
C ASP A 637 36.53 5.44 6.64
N ILE A 638 37.57 4.81 6.08
CA ILE A 638 38.60 4.11 6.84
C ILE A 638 39.94 4.45 6.21
N ARG A 639 40.84 5.02 7.00
CA ARG A 639 42.21 5.33 6.61
C ARG A 639 43.18 4.63 7.54
N ILE A 640 44.22 4.04 6.98
CA ILE A 640 45.35 3.53 7.76
C ILE A 640 46.58 4.31 7.32
N ASP A 641 47.19 5.02 8.27
CA ASP A 641 48.47 5.71 8.06
C ASP A 641 49.47 5.20 9.11
N LYS A 642 50.63 4.74 8.64
CA LYS A 642 51.67 4.09 9.47
C LYS A 642 51.10 2.97 10.35
N ASN A 643 50.98 3.21 11.66
CA ASN A 643 50.43 2.30 12.67
C ASN A 643 49.08 2.77 13.22
N MET A 644 48.41 3.74 12.61
CA MET A 644 47.13 4.27 13.06
C MET A 644 46.02 3.97 12.07
N MET A 645 44.92 3.38 12.55
CA MET A 645 43.66 3.26 11.82
C MET A 645 42.70 4.36 12.28
N CYS A 646 42.28 5.22 11.36
CA CYS A 646 41.23 6.21 11.57
C CYS A 646 39.95 5.72 10.88
N ILE A 647 38.85 5.69 11.61
CA ILE A 647 37.53 5.35 11.08
C ILE A 647 36.59 6.52 11.31
N GLU A 648 35.89 6.91 10.26
CA GLU A 648 34.82 7.89 10.31
C GLU A 648 33.53 7.22 9.86
N GLY A 649 32.44 7.51 10.55
CA GLY A 649 31.14 6.95 10.22
C GLY A 649 30.01 7.77 10.80
N LEU A 650 28.82 7.19 10.74
CA LEU A 650 27.61 7.73 11.33
C LEU A 650 26.88 6.63 12.09
N ALA A 651 26.35 6.94 13.26
CA ALA A 651 25.43 6.09 14.00
C ALA A 651 24.27 6.91 14.57
N PHE A 652 23.05 6.44 14.39
CA PHE A 652 21.83 7.16 14.78
C PHE A 652 20.66 6.18 14.92
N HIS A 653 19.62 6.60 15.64
CA HIS A 653 18.39 5.81 15.74
C HIS A 653 17.51 6.06 14.52
N LYS A 654 17.05 4.99 13.86
CA LYS A 654 16.19 5.09 12.68
C LYS A 654 14.93 5.92 12.99
N ASN A 655 14.59 6.88 12.12
CA ASN A 655 13.46 7.82 12.25
C ASN A 655 13.70 8.98 13.24
N PHE A 656 14.95 9.30 13.61
CA PHE A 656 15.28 10.39 14.53
C PHE A 656 16.38 11.30 13.99
N SER A 657 16.01 12.53 13.63
CA SER A 657 16.96 13.61 13.37
C SER A 657 17.73 13.94 14.66
N ILE A 658 19.04 14.18 14.54
CA ILE A 658 19.90 14.55 15.67
C ILE A 658 20.23 16.02 15.48
N ASN A 659 19.67 16.87 16.34
CA ASN A 659 19.75 18.33 16.14
C ASN A 659 21.00 18.95 16.76
N SER A 660 21.63 18.27 17.73
CA SER A 660 22.85 18.73 18.39
C SER A 660 23.85 17.61 18.63
N LYS A 661 25.14 17.98 18.69
CA LYS A 661 26.23 17.07 19.12
C LYS A 661 26.07 16.58 20.56
N ASN A 662 25.31 17.31 21.38
CA ASN A 662 25.12 16.99 22.79
C ASN A 662 24.07 15.90 23.00
N ASP A 663 23.25 15.62 21.99
CA ASP A 663 22.14 14.66 22.10
C ASP A 663 22.62 13.22 21.89
N ILE A 664 23.85 13.04 21.42
CA ILE A 664 24.39 11.72 21.05
C ILE A 664 25.86 11.55 21.44
N ASN A 665 26.21 10.35 21.89
CA ASN A 665 27.57 9.96 22.21
C ASN A 665 27.87 8.56 21.69
N HIS A 666 29.12 8.32 21.26
CA HIS A 666 29.54 7.06 20.65
C HIS A 666 30.77 6.47 21.34
N GLU A 667 30.71 5.18 21.64
CA GLU A 667 31.82 4.38 22.14
C GLU A 667 32.10 3.21 21.20
N ILE A 668 33.35 2.99 20.86
CA ILE A 668 33.79 1.91 20.00
C ILE A 668 34.28 0.76 20.86
N VAL A 669 33.74 -0.42 20.60
CA VAL A 669 34.08 -1.66 21.31
C VAL A 669 34.81 -2.60 20.37
N ILE A 670 36.05 -2.97 20.74
CA ILE A 670 36.91 -3.86 19.97
C ILE A 670 37.08 -5.16 20.74
N TYR A 671 36.76 -6.28 20.12
CA TYR A 671 36.75 -7.59 20.78
C TYR A 671 37.69 -8.58 20.08
N HIS A 672 38.67 -9.13 20.80
CA HIS A 672 39.55 -10.17 20.28
C HIS A 672 38.92 -11.56 20.45
N THR A 673 38.71 -12.30 19.36
CA THR A 673 37.87 -13.50 19.40
C THR A 673 38.48 -14.68 20.16
N LYS A 674 39.82 -14.77 20.19
CA LYS A 674 40.55 -15.88 20.83
C LYS A 674 40.85 -15.59 22.30
N THR A 675 41.44 -14.44 22.61
CA THR A 675 41.81 -14.07 24.01
C THR A 675 40.66 -13.43 24.79
N LYS A 676 39.51 -13.16 24.15
CA LYS A 676 38.31 -12.56 24.78
C LYS A 676 38.51 -11.15 25.35
N LYS A 677 39.68 -10.52 25.14
CA LYS A 677 39.96 -9.13 25.54
C LYS A 677 39.03 -8.14 24.81
N GLU A 678 38.45 -7.22 25.58
CA GLU A 678 37.62 -6.10 25.09
C GLU A 678 38.35 -4.78 25.31
N TYR A 679 38.38 -3.92 24.28
CA TYR A 679 38.92 -2.57 24.34
C TYR A 679 37.80 -1.57 24.04
N ARG A 680 37.63 -0.54 24.89
CA ARG A 680 36.62 0.50 24.73
C ARG A 680 37.28 1.86 24.49
N LEU A 681 36.82 2.55 23.47
CA LEU A 681 37.37 3.85 23.04
C LEU A 681 36.24 4.84 22.82
N LYS A 682 36.30 6.01 23.46
CA LYS A 682 35.38 7.11 23.16
C LYS A 682 35.64 7.60 21.73
N ALA A 683 34.60 7.68 20.92
CA ALA A 683 34.73 8.29 19.60
C ALA A 683 34.73 9.82 19.74
N GLN A 684 35.51 10.48 18.90
CA GLN A 684 35.45 11.92 18.72
C GLN A 684 34.22 12.25 17.89
N TYR A 685 33.47 13.26 18.32
CA TYR A 685 32.38 13.80 17.51
C TYR A 685 32.91 14.33 16.19
N PHE A 686 32.19 14.04 15.11
CA PHE A 686 32.47 14.55 13.79
C PHE A 686 31.15 14.80 13.07
N PHE A 687 30.84 16.06 12.73
CA PHE A 687 29.65 16.33 11.94
C PHE A 687 29.81 15.74 10.53
N ASN A 688 28.85 14.90 10.11
CA ASN A 688 28.96 14.13 8.88
C ASN A 688 27.79 14.41 7.92
N ASN A 689 28.05 15.17 6.86
CA ASN A 689 27.02 15.63 5.93
C ASN A 689 26.50 14.51 4.99
N LEU A 690 27.08 13.31 5.02
CA LEU A 690 26.79 12.25 4.06
C LEU A 690 25.36 11.70 4.14
N LEU A 691 24.72 11.80 5.31
CA LEU A 691 23.35 11.36 5.56
C LEU A 691 22.42 12.53 5.93
N SER A 692 22.93 13.76 5.88
CA SER A 692 22.14 14.94 6.15
C SER A 692 21.53 15.42 4.84
N THR A 693 20.20 15.51 4.77
CA THR A 693 19.45 16.11 3.65
C THR A 693 18.78 17.40 4.12
N SER A 694 18.03 18.09 3.24
CA SER A 694 17.20 19.25 3.66
C SER A 694 16.18 18.93 4.76
N ASN A 695 15.92 17.64 5.00
CA ASN A 695 14.79 17.13 5.78
C ASN A 695 15.25 16.26 6.96
N GLU A 696 16.33 15.51 6.78
CA GLU A 696 16.84 14.59 7.81
C GLU A 696 18.21 15.09 8.33
N LYS A 697 18.28 15.50 9.60
CA LYS A 697 19.51 15.99 10.24
C LYS A 697 20.28 14.87 10.92
N TYR A 698 20.65 13.82 10.20
CA TYR A 698 21.44 12.74 10.82
C TYR A 698 22.91 13.10 10.99
N GLY A 699 23.39 14.21 10.45
CA GLY A 699 24.82 14.55 10.44
C GLY A 699 25.46 14.74 11.82
N HIS A 700 24.68 15.05 12.85
CA HIS A 700 25.17 15.08 14.24
C HIS A 700 25.41 13.70 14.85
N GLY A 701 24.97 12.61 14.22
CA GLY A 701 25.32 11.23 14.62
C GLY A 701 26.69 10.76 14.13
N GLY A 702 27.52 11.68 13.61
CA GLY A 702 28.80 11.32 13.07
C GLY A 702 29.86 11.11 14.14
N TYR A 703 30.68 10.07 13.92
CA TYR A 703 31.75 9.69 14.82
C TYR A 703 33.06 9.51 14.07
N LYS A 704 34.15 9.80 14.76
CA LYS A 704 35.52 9.55 14.31
C LYS A 704 36.28 8.88 15.43
N PHE A 705 36.96 7.78 15.15
CA PHE A 705 37.86 7.19 16.14
C PHE A 705 39.20 6.82 15.53
N LYS A 706 40.23 6.81 16.37
CA LYS A 706 41.59 6.42 16.02
C LYS A 706 41.98 5.21 16.85
N PHE A 707 42.55 4.21 16.20
CA PHE A 707 43.04 2.98 16.82
C PHE A 707 44.50 2.78 16.44
N GLU A 708 45.37 2.70 17.44
CA GLU A 708 46.80 2.47 17.25
C GLU A 708 47.11 0.98 17.27
N PHE A 709 47.81 0.50 16.25
CA PHE A 709 48.42 -0.83 16.24
C PHE A 709 49.74 -0.78 17.00
N THR A 710 49.90 -1.69 17.96
CA THR A 710 51.09 -1.79 18.81
C THR A 710 51.67 -3.20 18.79
N GLU A 711 52.95 -3.34 19.17
CA GLU A 711 53.64 -4.64 19.22
C GLU A 711 53.01 -5.60 20.25
N HIS A 712 52.35 -5.03 21.27
CA HIS A 712 51.66 -5.73 22.35
C HIS A 712 50.29 -6.29 21.95
N MET A 713 49.84 -6.09 20.70
CA MET A 713 48.63 -6.73 20.20
C MET A 713 48.84 -8.23 19.99
N ASP A 714 47.83 -9.01 20.36
CA ASP A 714 47.77 -10.46 20.17
C ASP A 714 47.53 -10.80 18.69
N ASP A 715 48.20 -11.82 18.17
CA ASP A 715 47.90 -12.34 16.84
C ASP A 715 46.51 -12.99 16.82
N GLY A 716 45.67 -12.58 15.86
CA GLY A 716 44.31 -13.12 15.76
C GLY A 716 43.28 -12.14 15.20
N HIS A 717 42.01 -12.45 15.47
CA HIS A 717 40.85 -11.79 14.85
C HIS A 717 40.20 -10.81 15.83
N TYR A 718 40.08 -9.55 15.40
CA TYR A 718 39.47 -8.45 16.14
C TYR A 718 38.18 -8.01 15.46
N LYS A 719 37.09 -7.93 16.22
CA LYS A 719 35.78 -7.44 15.77
C LYS A 719 35.50 -6.05 16.32
N PHE A 720 34.83 -5.21 15.53
CA PHE A 720 34.49 -3.85 15.93
C PHE A 720 32.98 -3.67 16.01
N SER A 721 32.52 -3.08 17.11
CA SER A 721 31.14 -2.70 17.34
C SER A 721 31.08 -1.23 17.79
N ILE A 722 29.95 -0.57 17.57
CA ILE A 722 29.66 0.77 18.08
C ILE A 722 28.52 0.69 19.08
N GLU A 723 28.72 1.36 20.20
CA GLU A 723 27.71 1.60 21.21
C GLU A 723 27.36 3.08 21.19
N THR A 724 26.09 3.39 20.95
CA THR A 724 25.60 4.76 20.82
C THR A 724 24.61 5.03 21.94
N THR A 725 24.81 6.15 22.63
CA THR A 725 23.87 6.71 23.60
C THR A 725 23.20 7.91 22.98
N PHE A 726 21.88 7.89 22.82
CA PHE A 726 21.08 9.04 22.42
C PHE A 726 20.16 9.48 23.57
N LEU A 727 20.31 10.72 24.01
CA LEU A 727 19.77 11.25 25.28
C LEU A 727 20.20 10.35 26.46
N ASN A 728 19.47 9.27 26.75
CA ASN A 728 19.83 8.24 27.75
C ASN A 728 19.68 6.78 27.25
N ILE A 729 19.28 6.56 26.00
CA ILE A 729 19.12 5.20 25.46
C ILE A 729 20.43 4.73 24.85
N LYS A 730 20.98 3.66 25.43
CA LYS A 730 22.19 2.99 24.94
C LYS A 730 21.83 1.81 24.04
N ARG A 731 22.44 1.73 22.86
CA ARG A 731 22.34 0.59 21.93
C ARG A 731 23.71 0.23 21.38
N LYS A 732 24.00 -1.07 21.31
CA LYS A 732 25.24 -1.62 20.73
C LYS A 732 24.92 -2.42 19.48
N THR A 733 25.72 -2.25 18.44
CA THR A 733 25.63 -2.99 17.19
C THR A 733 27.01 -3.14 16.57
N ASP A 734 27.20 -4.13 15.70
CA ASP A 734 28.45 -4.26 14.95
C ASP A 734 28.65 -3.04 14.04
N LEU A 735 29.90 -2.67 13.80
CA LEU A 735 30.22 -1.63 12.83
C LEU A 735 29.98 -2.16 11.41
N ILE A 736 29.01 -1.60 10.70
CA ILE A 736 28.49 -2.13 9.42
C ILE A 736 28.91 -1.25 8.24
N PHE A 737 29.13 -1.92 7.10
CA PHE A 737 29.33 -1.34 5.79
C PHE A 737 28.06 -1.48 4.94
N ASN A 738 27.38 -0.38 4.65
CA ASN A 738 26.34 -0.37 3.62
C ASN A 738 26.96 -0.12 2.25
N GLY A 739 26.75 -1.05 1.33
CA GLY A 739 27.43 -1.09 0.04
C GLY A 739 27.11 0.12 -0.83
N LYS A 740 28.09 1.02 -1.01
CA LYS A 740 28.59 1.48 -2.33
C LYS A 740 29.76 2.46 -2.27
N LYS A 741 30.09 3.06 -1.13
CA LYS A 741 31.30 3.90 -0.96
C LYS A 741 31.72 4.00 0.50
N VAL A 742 32.51 3.05 0.98
CA VAL A 742 33.69 3.51 1.73
C VAL A 742 34.70 3.87 0.65
N LEU A 743 35.46 4.95 0.83
CA LEU A 743 36.68 5.19 0.05
C LEU A 743 37.69 4.08 0.37
N TYR A 744 37.41 2.87 -0.10
CA TYR A 744 38.25 1.70 0.08
C TYR A 744 39.46 1.84 -0.87
N ASP A 745 40.53 2.51 -0.44
CA ASP A 745 41.84 2.40 -1.08
C ASP A 745 42.62 1.20 -0.48
N PHE A 746 42.00 0.02 -0.47
CA PHE A 746 42.70 -1.23 -0.22
C PHE A 746 43.36 -1.63 -1.55
N LYS A 747 44.45 -0.95 -1.94
CA LYS A 747 45.24 -1.36 -3.14
C LYS A 747 45.71 -2.81 -3.05
N ASN A 748 45.75 -3.37 -1.84
CA ASN A 748 46.10 -4.74 -1.53
C ASN A 748 45.04 -5.35 -0.60
N SER A 749 44.88 -6.68 -0.65
CA SER A 749 44.01 -7.46 0.26
C SER A 749 44.49 -7.50 1.72
N TYR A 750 45.50 -6.71 2.10
CA TYR A 750 46.10 -6.58 3.44
C TYR A 750 46.99 -5.30 3.54
N PHE A 751 47.29 -4.81 4.75
CA PHE A 751 48.22 -3.67 5.03
C PHE A 751 49.45 -4.17 5.74
N LYS A 752 50.62 -3.65 5.37
CA LYS A 752 51.87 -3.90 6.09
C LYS A 752 52.22 -2.68 6.94
N ILE A 753 52.40 -2.87 8.25
CA ILE A 753 53.00 -1.86 9.10
C ILE A 753 54.49 -2.18 9.21
N LYS A 754 55.30 -1.50 8.37
CA LYS A 754 56.74 -1.77 8.26
C LYS A 754 57.47 -1.69 9.60
N LYS A 755 57.09 -0.75 10.48
CA LYS A 755 57.70 -0.57 11.80
C LYS A 755 57.47 -1.75 12.75
N LEU A 756 56.32 -2.43 12.62
CA LEU A 756 55.86 -3.49 13.55
C LEU A 756 55.97 -4.91 12.96
N ASN A 757 56.49 -5.02 11.73
CA ASN A 757 56.54 -6.25 10.93
C ASN A 757 55.26 -7.10 10.93
N CYS A 758 54.09 -6.45 10.84
CA CYS A 758 52.79 -7.11 10.88
C CYS A 758 51.93 -6.83 9.64
N GLU A 759 51.01 -7.76 9.36
CA GLU A 759 49.96 -7.65 8.36
C GLU A 759 48.58 -7.50 9.00
N ILE A 760 47.79 -6.55 8.48
CA ILE A 760 46.38 -6.37 8.83
C ILE A 760 45.53 -6.81 7.65
N ILE A 761 44.72 -7.84 7.84
CA ILE A 761 43.79 -8.34 6.82
C ILE A 761 42.39 -7.89 7.21
N PRO A 762 41.77 -6.93 6.49
CA PRO A 762 40.37 -6.61 6.72
C PRO A 762 39.48 -7.81 6.37
N LEU A 763 38.51 -8.10 7.22
CA LEU A 763 37.51 -9.14 7.00
C LEU A 763 36.12 -8.52 7.00
N TYR A 764 35.42 -8.71 5.89
CA TYR A 764 34.05 -8.24 5.68
C TYR A 764 33.08 -9.42 5.66
N LYS A 765 32.88 -10.06 6.82
CA LYS A 765 31.90 -11.16 6.93
C LYS A 765 30.55 -10.54 7.30
N LYS A 766 29.50 -10.79 6.50
CA LYS A 766 28.14 -10.23 6.73
C LYS A 766 28.10 -8.69 6.86
N ARG A 767 28.94 -7.96 6.10
CA ARG A 767 29.04 -6.48 6.13
C ARG A 767 29.55 -5.87 7.45
N ALA A 768 30.01 -6.65 8.42
CA ALA A 768 30.61 -6.11 9.65
C ALA A 768 32.12 -5.89 9.51
N LEU A 769 32.67 -4.88 10.18
CA LEU A 769 34.11 -4.62 10.26
C LEU A 769 34.79 -5.59 11.24
N SER A 770 35.79 -6.27 10.71
CA SER A 770 36.75 -7.02 11.53
C SER A 770 38.11 -7.04 10.84
N ILE A 771 39.17 -7.31 11.61
CA ILE A 771 40.53 -7.40 11.07
C ILE A 771 41.23 -8.64 11.63
N ILE A 772 42.12 -9.25 10.85
CA ILE A 772 43.11 -10.19 11.37
C ILE A 772 44.44 -9.46 11.48
N TYR A 773 45.02 -9.48 12.66
CA TYR A 773 46.39 -9.05 12.92
C TYR A 773 47.31 -10.27 12.91
N LYS A 774 48.37 -10.25 12.09
CA LYS A 774 49.37 -11.33 11.99
C LYS A 774 50.79 -10.78 11.98
N LYS A 775 51.70 -11.42 12.69
CA LYS A 775 53.15 -11.18 12.60
C LYS A 775 53.74 -12.07 11.49
N ASP A 776 54.28 -11.45 10.44
CA ASP A 776 55.14 -11.98 9.35
C ASP A 776 54.65 -13.10 8.38
N ILE A 777 54.49 -12.80 7.06
CA ILE A 777 54.24 -13.79 5.97
C ILE A 777 54.87 -13.35 4.61
N ASN A 778 55.30 -14.33 3.78
CA ASN A 778 55.86 -14.18 2.43
C ASN A 778 54.98 -13.41 1.40
N LEU A 779 55.40 -12.18 1.07
CA LEU A 779 54.65 -11.11 0.41
C LEU A 779 54.52 -11.19 -1.12
N LEU A 780 55.55 -11.66 -1.83
CA LEU A 780 55.62 -11.53 -3.30
C LEU A 780 54.60 -12.44 -4.02
N LYS A 781 54.43 -13.66 -3.51
CA LYS A 781 53.61 -14.73 -4.12
C LYS A 781 52.11 -14.38 -4.14
N ARG A 782 51.61 -13.68 -3.11
CA ARG A 782 50.19 -13.27 -3.03
C ARG A 782 49.83 -12.10 -3.94
N LYS A 783 50.75 -11.16 -4.16
CA LYS A 783 50.53 -9.99 -5.03
C LYS A 783 50.34 -10.39 -6.50
N ILE A 784 51.12 -11.36 -6.96
CA ILE A 784 51.03 -11.90 -8.33
C ILE A 784 49.69 -12.62 -8.55
N ILE A 785 49.28 -13.49 -7.62
CA ILE A 785 48.02 -14.25 -7.70
C ILE A 785 46.79 -13.33 -7.69
N SER A 786 46.80 -12.28 -6.87
CA SER A 786 45.70 -11.30 -6.80
C SER A 786 45.52 -10.55 -8.13
N ASN A 787 46.62 -10.09 -8.72
CA ASN A 787 46.61 -9.34 -9.98
C ASN A 787 46.07 -10.18 -11.15
N ILE A 788 46.46 -11.46 -11.23
CA ILE A 788 45.96 -12.40 -12.25
C ILE A 788 44.45 -12.62 -12.11
N ARG A 789 43.97 -12.89 -10.89
CA ARG A 789 42.53 -13.11 -10.63
C ARG A 789 41.69 -11.89 -10.99
N ASN A 790 42.19 -10.69 -10.71
CA ASN A 790 41.46 -9.46 -10.99
C ASN A 790 41.34 -9.17 -12.50
N LYS A 791 42.40 -9.43 -13.28
CA LYS A 791 42.36 -9.33 -14.74
C LYS A 791 41.36 -10.32 -15.35
N GLN A 792 41.37 -11.58 -14.88
CA GLN A 792 40.40 -12.59 -15.31
C GLN A 792 38.95 -12.17 -15.01
N TYR A 793 38.70 -11.64 -13.82
CA TYR A 793 37.37 -11.14 -13.44
C TYR A 793 36.89 -9.98 -14.32
N SER A 794 37.79 -9.05 -14.65
CA SER A 794 37.50 -7.90 -15.50
C SER A 794 37.14 -8.31 -16.94
N LEU A 795 37.91 -9.26 -17.50
CA LEU A 795 37.62 -9.83 -18.83
C LEU A 795 36.28 -10.56 -18.85
N LYS A 796 35.93 -11.28 -17.78
CA LYS A 796 34.62 -11.92 -17.63
C LYS A 796 33.48 -10.89 -17.61
N GLN A 797 33.62 -9.79 -16.88
CA GLN A 797 32.63 -8.71 -16.87
C GLN A 797 32.44 -8.07 -18.26
N ILE A 798 33.53 -7.83 -19.01
CA ILE A 798 33.47 -7.28 -20.37
C ILE A 798 32.70 -8.23 -21.29
N LYS A 799 33.00 -9.54 -21.22
CA LYS A 799 32.36 -10.57 -22.06
C LYS A 799 30.84 -10.62 -21.81
N MET A 800 30.42 -10.61 -20.54
CA MET A 800 29.02 -10.75 -20.12
C MET A 800 28.17 -9.48 -20.28
N ASN A 801 28.73 -8.32 -20.60
CA ASN A 801 27.97 -7.07 -20.72
C ASN A 801 27.28 -6.97 -22.09
N ASN A 802 25.95 -7.11 -22.13
CA ASN A 802 25.16 -7.05 -23.37
C ASN A 802 24.95 -5.63 -23.92
N GLY A 803 25.21 -4.58 -23.13
CA GLY A 803 25.04 -3.18 -23.53
C GLY A 803 26.22 -2.56 -24.29
N ILE A 804 27.27 -3.34 -24.60
CA ILE A 804 28.49 -2.86 -25.26
C ILE A 804 28.70 -3.68 -26.55
N ASP A 805 28.89 -2.99 -27.68
CA ASP A 805 29.17 -3.66 -28.96
C ASP A 805 30.51 -4.42 -28.98
N ILE A 806 30.66 -5.34 -29.93
CA ILE A 806 31.83 -6.24 -30.00
C ILE A 806 33.16 -5.47 -30.19
N LYS A 807 33.14 -4.36 -30.95
CA LYS A 807 34.33 -3.54 -31.22
C LYS A 807 34.79 -2.83 -29.94
N ARG A 808 33.85 -2.33 -29.13
CA ARG A 808 34.12 -1.72 -27.82
C ARG A 808 34.58 -2.76 -26.79
N LYS A 809 33.99 -3.96 -26.79
CA LYS A 809 34.47 -5.07 -25.94
C LYS A 809 35.92 -5.42 -26.22
N PHE A 810 36.32 -5.49 -27.50
CA PHE A 810 37.70 -5.76 -27.88
C PHE A 810 38.66 -4.68 -27.37
N LYS A 811 38.33 -3.38 -27.57
CA LYS A 811 39.15 -2.26 -27.07
C LYS A 811 39.31 -2.28 -25.54
N LEU A 812 38.23 -2.57 -24.80
CA LEU A 812 38.27 -2.69 -23.34
C LEU A 812 39.10 -3.89 -22.89
N GLY A 813 38.97 -5.04 -23.55
CA GLY A 813 39.76 -6.25 -23.26
C GLY A 813 41.25 -6.03 -23.50
N PHE A 814 41.60 -5.41 -24.63
CA PHE A 814 42.97 -5.00 -24.93
C PHE A 814 43.53 -4.08 -23.85
N ALA A 815 42.76 -3.08 -23.42
CA ALA A 815 43.18 -2.15 -22.38
C ALA A 815 43.45 -2.85 -21.02
N VAL A 816 42.66 -3.86 -20.63
CA VAL A 816 42.91 -4.70 -19.43
C VAL A 816 44.25 -5.44 -19.55
N LEU A 817 44.54 -6.02 -20.72
CA LEU A 817 45.75 -6.80 -20.94
C LEU A 817 47.00 -5.90 -20.93
N THR A 818 46.91 -4.71 -21.53
CA THR A 818 48.03 -3.76 -21.62
C THR A 818 48.14 -2.81 -20.42
N GLU A 819 47.34 -3.01 -19.37
CA GLU A 819 47.21 -2.06 -18.25
C GLU A 819 48.56 -1.71 -17.63
N GLU A 820 49.39 -2.71 -17.29
CA GLU A 820 50.71 -2.50 -16.67
C GLU A 820 51.69 -1.76 -17.57
N PHE A 821 51.72 -2.12 -18.86
CA PHE A 821 52.54 -1.46 -19.85
C PHE A 821 52.13 0.00 -20.04
N SER A 822 50.81 0.27 -20.12
CA SER A 822 50.28 1.63 -20.21
C SER A 822 50.65 2.46 -18.96
N LYS A 823 50.55 1.87 -17.76
CA LYS A 823 50.93 2.53 -16.50
C LYS A 823 52.40 2.90 -16.49
N PHE A 824 53.26 2.03 -17.01
CA PHE A 824 54.69 2.31 -17.12
C PHE A 824 54.95 3.48 -18.07
N LEU A 825 54.34 3.48 -19.26
CA LEU A 825 54.49 4.54 -20.26
C LEU A 825 53.99 5.92 -19.79
N PHE A 826 52.88 5.96 -19.04
CA PHE A 826 52.23 7.21 -18.62
C PHE A 826 52.55 7.62 -17.18
N ARG A 827 53.44 6.92 -16.47
CA ARG A 827 53.73 7.13 -15.02
C ARG A 827 54.11 8.57 -14.65
N LYS A 828 54.77 9.30 -15.55
CA LYS A 828 55.24 10.69 -15.35
C LYS A 828 54.38 11.75 -16.04
N LYS A 829 53.27 11.38 -16.69
CA LYS A 829 52.42 12.30 -17.45
C LYS A 829 51.19 12.75 -16.65
N ASN A 830 50.95 14.05 -16.57
CA ASN A 830 49.73 14.62 -15.97
C ASN A 830 48.60 14.66 -17.01
N ILE A 831 47.86 13.55 -17.15
CA ILE A 831 46.74 13.48 -18.09
C ILE A 831 45.48 14.11 -17.46
N ILE A 832 44.90 15.07 -18.17
CA ILE A 832 43.67 15.77 -17.80
C ILE A 832 42.67 15.63 -18.95
N LEU A 833 41.47 15.11 -18.66
CA LEU A 833 40.38 14.99 -19.64
C LEU A 833 39.22 15.92 -19.28
N ILE A 834 38.67 16.58 -20.28
CA ILE A 834 37.53 17.50 -20.17
C ILE A 834 36.45 17.06 -21.17
N GLY A 835 35.17 17.15 -20.82
CA GLY A 835 34.06 16.95 -21.76
C GLY A 835 32.70 17.22 -21.11
N GLU A 836 31.63 17.23 -21.91
CA GLU A 836 30.32 17.76 -21.50
C GLU A 836 29.17 17.01 -22.21
N LYS A 837 27.93 17.04 -21.67
CA LYS A 837 26.70 16.48 -22.28
C LYS A 837 26.91 15.19 -23.09
N ASN A 838 27.32 14.11 -22.42
CA ASN A 838 27.63 12.80 -23.02
C ASN A 838 28.70 12.84 -24.13
N CYS A 839 29.67 13.76 -24.02
CA CYS A 839 30.71 14.01 -25.00
C CYS A 839 30.14 14.35 -26.39
N ASN A 840 28.98 15.03 -26.46
CA ASN A 840 28.29 15.32 -27.72
C ASN A 840 28.14 16.82 -28.03
N THR A 841 28.52 17.72 -27.11
CA THR A 841 28.49 19.17 -27.32
C THR A 841 29.74 19.83 -26.73
N ALA A 842 30.03 21.07 -27.13
CA ALA A 842 31.12 21.89 -26.58
C ALA A 842 30.70 23.37 -26.47
N ASN A 843 29.72 23.64 -25.59
CA ASN A 843 29.06 24.95 -25.49
C ASN A 843 28.95 25.49 -24.04
N ASP A 844 29.41 24.75 -23.02
CA ASP A 844 29.27 25.13 -21.61
C ASP A 844 30.63 25.38 -20.93
N THR A 845 30.67 25.39 -19.59
CA THR A 845 31.86 25.64 -18.76
C THR A 845 33.09 24.82 -19.17
N GLY A 846 32.90 23.55 -19.57
CA GLY A 846 34.02 22.67 -19.96
C GLY A 846 34.79 23.16 -21.19
N TYR A 847 34.08 23.69 -22.18
CA TYR A 847 34.63 24.13 -23.44
C TYR A 847 35.43 25.40 -23.24
N TRP A 848 34.90 26.33 -22.45
CA TRP A 848 35.59 27.58 -22.15
C TRP A 848 36.84 27.36 -21.31
N PHE A 849 36.78 26.45 -20.33
CA PHE A 849 37.98 26.03 -19.59
C PHE A 849 39.01 25.38 -20.53
N PHE A 850 38.59 24.45 -21.39
CA PHE A 850 39.47 23.80 -22.36
C PHE A 850 40.10 24.80 -23.33
N LYS A 851 39.30 25.69 -23.93
CA LYS A 851 39.77 26.73 -24.84
C LYS A 851 40.82 27.60 -24.17
N HIS A 852 40.53 28.11 -22.97
CA HIS A 852 41.49 28.91 -22.19
C HIS A 852 42.80 28.15 -21.96
N CYS A 853 42.72 26.90 -21.50
CA CYS A 853 43.91 26.07 -21.32
C CYS A 853 44.69 25.86 -22.63
N ARG A 854 44.02 25.70 -23.78
CA ARG A 854 44.69 25.54 -25.07
C ARG A 854 45.35 26.84 -25.53
N ASP A 855 44.69 27.99 -25.33
CA ASP A 855 45.22 29.31 -25.63
C ASP A 855 46.48 29.62 -24.78
N GLN A 856 46.52 29.15 -23.53
CA GLN A 856 47.69 29.26 -22.62
C GLN A 856 48.74 28.14 -22.81
N GLY A 857 48.55 27.22 -23.76
CA GLY A 857 49.49 26.13 -24.02
C GLY A 857 49.46 24.96 -23.01
N TYR A 858 48.48 24.91 -22.10
CA TYR A 858 48.36 23.85 -21.09
C TYR A 858 48.00 22.46 -21.71
N PRO A 859 48.55 21.35 -21.18
CA PRO A 859 48.45 20.02 -21.78
C PRO A 859 47.16 19.27 -21.41
N VAL A 860 46.01 19.90 -21.66
CA VAL A 860 44.68 19.31 -21.43
C VAL A 860 44.13 18.64 -22.69
N HIS A 861 43.21 17.69 -22.53
CA HIS A 861 42.55 16.99 -23.64
C HIS A 861 41.03 17.11 -23.56
N TYR A 862 40.38 17.35 -24.69
CA TYR A 862 38.91 17.40 -24.78
C TYR A 862 38.35 16.13 -25.41
N VAL A 863 37.40 15.49 -24.75
CA VAL A 863 36.76 14.26 -25.22
C VAL A 863 35.42 14.59 -25.85
N ILE A 864 35.27 14.28 -27.14
CA ILE A 864 34.03 14.53 -27.89
C ILE A 864 33.84 13.44 -28.95
N ASN A 865 32.60 13.10 -29.24
CA ASN A 865 32.25 12.16 -30.31
C ASN A 865 32.54 12.81 -31.67
N LYS A 866 33.26 12.11 -32.55
CA LYS A 866 33.55 12.59 -33.92
C LYS A 866 32.31 12.94 -34.74
N LYS A 867 31.13 12.38 -34.40
CA LYS A 867 29.84 12.68 -35.04
C LYS A 867 29.12 13.91 -34.47
N SER A 868 29.65 14.53 -33.40
CA SER A 868 29.05 15.71 -32.79
C SER A 868 29.07 16.90 -33.78
N PRO A 869 28.02 17.74 -33.80
CA PRO A 869 28.03 18.99 -34.57
C PRO A 869 29.17 19.92 -34.14
N ASP A 870 29.56 19.89 -32.86
CA ASP A 870 30.61 20.74 -32.29
C ASP A 870 32.02 20.16 -32.48
N PHE A 871 32.18 18.97 -33.07
CA PHE A 871 33.49 18.35 -33.23
C PHE A 871 34.48 19.23 -34.00
N LYS A 872 34.03 19.86 -35.09
CA LYS A 872 34.86 20.75 -35.90
C LYS A 872 35.33 21.97 -35.10
N LYS A 873 34.46 22.54 -34.26
CA LYS A 873 34.73 23.70 -33.40
C LYS A 873 35.89 23.42 -32.44
N VAL A 874 35.89 22.27 -31.77
CA VAL A 874 36.99 21.92 -30.84
C VAL A 874 38.24 21.38 -31.53
N LYS A 875 38.12 20.72 -32.70
CA LYS A 875 39.26 20.12 -33.42
C LYS A 875 40.36 21.13 -33.71
N GLY A 876 40.01 22.38 -34.00
CA GLY A 876 40.96 23.46 -34.29
C GLY A 876 41.86 23.85 -33.11
N LEU A 877 41.50 23.51 -31.87
CA LEU A 877 42.25 23.87 -30.66
C LEU A 877 43.35 22.85 -30.30
N GLY A 878 43.44 21.72 -31.03
CA GLY A 878 44.37 20.63 -30.76
C GLY A 878 43.98 19.76 -29.55
N ASN A 879 44.70 18.67 -29.29
CA ASN A 879 44.47 17.74 -28.16
C ASN A 879 43.03 17.19 -28.00
N VAL A 880 42.29 17.06 -29.10
CA VAL A 880 40.95 16.45 -29.12
C VAL A 880 41.05 14.93 -29.21
N VAL A 881 40.23 14.23 -28.41
CA VAL A 881 40.19 12.78 -28.32
C VAL A 881 38.78 12.29 -28.65
N ASP A 882 38.67 11.40 -29.64
CA ASP A 882 37.39 10.82 -30.03
C ASP A 882 36.83 9.91 -28.93
N TYR A 883 35.56 10.11 -28.59
CA TYR A 883 34.85 9.39 -27.53
C TYR A 883 34.85 7.87 -27.81
N TYR A 884 35.20 7.05 -26.82
CA TYR A 884 35.34 5.58 -26.95
C TYR A 884 36.38 5.09 -27.98
N SER A 885 37.29 5.95 -28.41
CA SER A 885 38.51 5.51 -29.11
C SER A 885 39.44 4.76 -28.16
N LEU A 886 40.37 3.95 -28.70
CA LEU A 886 41.38 3.27 -27.86
C LEU A 886 42.24 4.30 -27.11
N LYS A 887 42.51 5.46 -27.73
CA LYS A 887 43.20 6.60 -27.12
C LYS A 887 42.43 7.14 -25.92
N HIS A 888 41.11 7.34 -26.02
CA HIS A 888 40.26 7.75 -24.89
C HIS A 888 40.33 6.75 -23.74
N ILE A 889 40.18 5.45 -24.03
CA ILE A 889 40.22 4.39 -23.01
C ILE A 889 41.57 4.40 -22.28
N ILE A 890 42.69 4.41 -23.00
CA ILE A 890 44.03 4.40 -22.39
C ILE A 890 44.30 5.68 -21.59
N LEU A 891 43.94 6.86 -22.13
CA LEU A 891 44.14 8.13 -21.42
C LEU A 891 43.28 8.20 -20.16
N SER A 892 42.02 7.76 -20.21
CA SER A 892 41.12 7.76 -19.05
C SER A 892 41.59 6.82 -17.92
N MET A 893 42.20 5.67 -18.25
CA MET A 893 42.80 4.76 -17.27
C MET A 893 44.03 5.34 -16.57
N ASN A 894 44.71 6.28 -17.22
CA ASN A 894 45.92 6.93 -16.72
C ASN A 894 45.67 8.41 -16.34
N ALA A 895 44.41 8.86 -16.36
CA ALA A 895 44.05 10.24 -16.05
C ALA A 895 44.33 10.55 -14.57
N LYS A 896 44.88 11.74 -14.32
CA LYS A 896 45.01 12.30 -12.98
C LYS A 896 43.73 13.02 -12.58
N PHE A 897 43.18 13.79 -13.51
CA PHE A 897 41.93 14.53 -13.35
C PHE A 897 40.98 14.32 -14.53
N ILE A 898 39.68 14.29 -14.24
CA ILE A 898 38.64 14.37 -15.25
C ILE A 898 37.60 15.42 -14.83
N LEU A 899 37.13 16.21 -15.79
CA LEU A 899 36.29 17.38 -15.56
C LEU A 899 35.08 17.39 -16.51
N SER A 900 33.89 17.65 -15.96
CA SER A 900 32.66 17.79 -16.76
C SER A 900 31.69 18.79 -16.13
N SER A 901 30.99 19.55 -16.97
CA SER A 901 29.87 20.43 -16.57
C SER A 901 28.57 19.65 -16.30
N ASP A 902 28.54 18.37 -16.67
CA ASP A 902 27.49 17.40 -16.36
C ASP A 902 28.10 16.20 -15.62
N ASN A 903 27.61 15.00 -15.88
CA ASN A 903 28.09 13.78 -15.24
C ASN A 903 29.56 13.53 -15.57
N VAL A 904 30.43 13.67 -14.56
CA VAL A 904 31.88 13.51 -14.73
C VAL A 904 32.27 12.10 -15.15
N ASN A 905 31.47 11.09 -14.78
CA ASN A 905 31.75 9.71 -15.11
C ASN A 905 31.54 9.37 -16.61
N ILE A 906 30.96 10.27 -17.42
CA ILE A 906 30.86 10.07 -18.88
C ILE A 906 32.24 9.92 -19.54
N LEU A 907 33.27 10.52 -18.94
CA LEU A 907 34.65 10.48 -19.42
C LEU A 907 35.33 9.14 -19.12
N LEU A 908 34.70 8.27 -18.33
CA LEU A 908 35.21 6.93 -18.05
C LEU A 908 34.67 5.92 -19.08
N PRO A 909 35.52 4.98 -19.53
CA PRO A 909 35.20 4.11 -20.66
C PRO A 909 34.26 2.95 -20.30
N SER A 910 34.05 2.67 -19.00
CA SER A 910 33.07 1.69 -18.51
C SER A 910 32.89 1.75 -16.99
N ASN A 911 31.92 0.97 -16.48
CA ASN A 911 31.69 0.75 -15.04
C ASN A 911 32.59 -0.31 -14.39
N ILE A 912 33.58 -0.83 -15.10
CA ILE A 912 34.44 -1.93 -14.62
C ILE A 912 35.42 -1.39 -13.57
N LYS A 913 35.23 -1.80 -12.31
CA LYS A 913 35.96 -1.26 -11.15
C LYS A 913 37.48 -1.44 -11.22
N HIS A 914 37.98 -2.51 -11.82
CA HIS A 914 39.42 -2.80 -11.89
C HIS A 914 40.20 -1.87 -12.83
N LEU A 915 39.56 -1.42 -13.92
CA LEU A 915 40.15 -0.51 -14.90
C LEU A 915 40.18 0.95 -14.42
N ARG A 916 39.59 1.23 -13.26
CA ARG A 916 39.52 2.56 -12.65
C ARG A 916 40.68 2.72 -11.68
N ARG A 917 41.85 3.17 -12.15
CA ARG A 917 42.60 4.11 -11.31
C ARG A 917 41.71 5.35 -11.27
N LYS A 918 41.03 5.63 -10.16
CA LYS A 918 40.05 6.72 -10.11
C LYS A 918 40.80 8.06 -10.32
N PRO A 919 40.68 8.73 -11.47
CA PRO A 919 41.09 10.13 -11.56
C PRO A 919 40.31 10.92 -10.51
N LYS A 920 40.89 12.01 -10.01
CA LYS A 920 40.14 13.01 -9.24
C LYS A 920 39.07 13.62 -10.17
N ARG A 921 37.80 13.46 -9.81
CA ARG A 921 36.65 13.93 -10.60
C ARG A 921 36.23 15.31 -10.14
N ILE A 922 36.26 16.28 -11.04
CA ILE A 922 35.84 17.65 -10.73
C ILE A 922 34.56 17.94 -11.51
N PHE A 923 33.47 18.21 -10.79
CA PHE A 923 32.24 18.72 -11.37
C PHE A 923 32.36 20.24 -11.47
N ILE A 924 32.51 20.74 -12.69
CA ILE A 924 32.72 22.17 -12.96
C ILE A 924 31.40 22.92 -13.16
N GLN A 925 30.27 22.22 -13.04
CA GLN A 925 28.90 22.70 -13.16
C GLN A 925 28.53 23.34 -14.53
N HIS A 926 27.23 23.46 -14.78
CA HIS A 926 26.63 24.16 -15.94
C HIS A 926 25.82 25.41 -15.51
N GLY A 927 25.98 25.84 -14.27
CA GLY A 927 25.29 27.00 -13.69
C GLY A 927 25.32 26.95 -12.17
N VAL A 928 25.19 28.11 -11.53
CA VAL A 928 25.19 28.25 -10.06
C VAL A 928 24.01 27.46 -9.46
N ILE A 929 24.31 26.59 -8.50
CA ILE A 929 23.30 25.77 -7.83
C ILE A 929 22.53 26.63 -6.82
N LEU A 930 21.26 26.86 -7.13
CA LEU A 930 20.27 27.41 -6.21
C LEU A 930 19.62 26.28 -5.40
N GLN A 931 19.01 26.61 -4.25
CA GLN A 931 18.24 25.65 -3.44
C GLN A 931 17.10 25.08 -4.30
N SER A 932 17.32 23.92 -4.90
CA SER A 932 16.43 23.28 -5.86
C SER A 932 16.56 21.77 -5.67
N LYS A 933 15.48 21.00 -5.93
CA LYS A 933 15.41 19.54 -5.75
C LYS A 933 16.28 18.78 -6.77
N VAL A 934 17.60 18.98 -6.71
CA VAL A 934 18.65 18.30 -7.50
C VAL A 934 19.71 17.66 -6.61
N ASP A 935 19.56 17.78 -5.29
CA ASP A 935 20.31 17.06 -4.27
C ASP A 935 20.29 15.56 -4.55
N GLU A 936 19.13 14.97 -4.85
CA GLU A 936 19.03 13.55 -5.22
C GLU A 936 19.95 13.13 -6.38
N ILE A 937 20.27 14.06 -7.29
CA ILE A 937 21.07 13.79 -8.49
C ILE A 937 22.56 14.00 -8.20
N TYR A 938 22.92 15.14 -7.59
CA TYR A 938 24.31 15.55 -7.41
C TYR A 938 24.85 15.27 -6.00
N HIS A 939 24.10 14.59 -5.13
CA HIS A 939 24.59 14.20 -3.80
C HIS A 939 25.90 13.41 -3.91
N TYR A 940 26.86 13.73 -3.06
CA TYR A 940 28.14 13.03 -2.96
C TYR A 940 28.02 11.48 -2.90
N LYS A 941 26.95 10.95 -2.28
CA LYS A 941 26.67 9.51 -2.20
C LYS A 941 26.42 8.83 -3.54
N LYS A 942 26.01 9.55 -4.59
CA LYS A 942 25.73 8.99 -5.93
C LYS A 942 26.96 8.65 -6.76
N ASP A 943 28.18 8.79 -6.21
CA ASP A 943 29.43 8.59 -6.94
C ASP A 943 29.60 9.50 -8.16
N TYR A 944 29.08 10.72 -8.05
CA TYR A 944 29.05 11.69 -9.13
C TYR A 944 30.40 12.38 -9.35
N ALA A 945 30.96 13.04 -8.32
CA ALA A 945 32.25 13.73 -8.38
C ALA A 945 32.99 13.68 -7.03
N ASP A 946 34.30 13.99 -7.03
CA ASP A 946 35.15 14.09 -5.84
C ASP A 946 35.32 15.55 -5.39
N TYR A 947 35.29 16.49 -6.35
CA TYR A 947 35.30 17.93 -6.12
C TYR A 947 34.16 18.58 -6.90
N ILE A 948 33.65 19.70 -6.39
CA ILE A 948 32.60 20.50 -7.02
C ILE A 948 32.97 21.97 -6.97
N ILE A 949 32.77 22.70 -8.07
CA ILE A 949 32.97 24.16 -8.09
C ILE A 949 31.81 24.84 -7.36
N SER A 950 32.09 25.98 -6.72
CA SER A 950 31.10 26.93 -6.19
C SER A 950 31.47 28.33 -6.66
N SER A 951 30.48 29.21 -6.81
CA SER A 951 30.64 30.59 -7.28
C SER A 951 30.43 31.64 -6.19
N ASN A 952 29.82 31.26 -5.07
CA ASN A 952 29.63 32.13 -3.90
C ASN A 952 29.47 31.32 -2.61
N LYS A 953 29.46 32.03 -1.47
CA LYS A 953 29.33 31.44 -0.13
C LYS A 953 27.99 30.73 0.10
N ILE A 954 26.89 31.28 -0.43
CA ILE A 954 25.54 30.70 -0.27
C ILE A 954 25.47 29.33 -0.96
N GLU A 955 25.94 29.24 -2.19
CA GLU A 955 26.06 27.99 -2.93
C GLU A 955 26.98 27.00 -2.20
N LYS A 956 28.11 27.46 -1.68
CA LYS A 956 29.03 26.62 -0.88
C LYS A 956 28.32 26.03 0.34
N ASP A 957 27.52 26.83 1.06
CA ASP A 957 26.74 26.37 2.20
C ASP A 957 25.63 25.39 1.79
N ILE A 958 24.98 25.60 0.63
CA ILE A 958 24.03 24.64 0.06
C ILE A 958 24.73 23.31 -0.24
N LEU A 959 25.88 23.33 -0.93
CA LEU A 959 26.64 22.13 -1.29
C LEU A 959 27.14 21.37 -0.06
N LYS A 960 27.57 22.10 0.97
CA LYS A 960 28.00 21.54 2.25
C LYS A 960 26.83 20.89 2.99
N ASN A 961 25.76 21.66 3.22
CA ASN A 961 24.68 21.26 4.13
C ASN A 961 23.64 20.33 3.49
N HIS A 962 23.51 20.33 2.16
CA HIS A 962 22.45 19.61 1.45
C HIS A 962 22.95 18.55 0.45
N PHE A 963 24.11 18.74 -0.18
CA PHE A 963 24.64 17.80 -1.19
C PHE A 963 25.67 16.83 -0.61
N GLY A 964 26.02 16.98 0.67
CA GLY A 964 26.91 16.09 1.41
C GLY A 964 28.38 16.20 1.03
N PHE A 965 28.81 17.32 0.43
CA PHE A 965 30.23 17.58 0.16
C PHE A 965 30.91 18.13 1.42
N ASN A 966 32.14 17.67 1.69
CA ASN A 966 32.98 18.31 2.72
C ASN A 966 33.51 19.64 2.20
N GLU A 967 33.83 20.55 3.11
CA GLU A 967 34.33 21.88 2.77
C GLU A 967 35.61 21.84 1.93
N SER A 968 36.52 20.89 2.20
CA SER A 968 37.75 20.69 1.41
C SER A 968 37.50 20.14 0.00
N ASN A 969 36.29 19.67 -0.30
CA ASN A 969 35.89 19.17 -1.61
C ASN A 969 35.12 20.22 -2.44
N ILE A 970 34.84 21.40 -1.88
CA ILE A 970 34.14 22.50 -2.55
C ILE A 970 35.16 23.55 -2.97
N LEU A 971 35.31 23.72 -4.28
CA LEU A 971 36.27 24.64 -4.90
C LEU A 971 35.57 25.97 -5.21
N ASN A 972 35.74 26.96 -4.34
CA ASN A 972 35.09 28.26 -4.48
C ASN A 972 35.81 29.16 -5.50
N PHE A 973 35.85 28.72 -6.76
CA PHE A 973 36.61 29.37 -7.82
C PHE A 973 35.75 30.18 -8.78
N GLY A 974 34.44 29.91 -8.85
CA GLY A 974 33.51 30.41 -9.86
C GLY A 974 33.53 29.62 -11.19
N LEU A 975 32.49 29.80 -12.01
CA LEU A 975 32.35 29.09 -13.28
C LEU A 975 33.36 29.60 -14.32
N SER A 976 34.12 28.69 -14.93
CA SER A 976 35.12 29.01 -15.97
C SER A 976 34.54 29.77 -17.18
N ARG A 977 33.24 29.61 -17.47
CA ARG A 977 32.60 30.34 -18.58
C ARG A 977 32.51 31.85 -18.35
N PHE A 978 32.54 32.31 -17.10
CA PHE A 978 32.45 33.73 -16.75
C PHE A 978 33.63 34.55 -17.29
N ASP A 979 34.86 34.01 -17.25
CA ASP A 979 36.08 34.72 -17.69
C ASP A 979 35.98 35.27 -19.12
N SER A 980 35.32 34.49 -19.98
CA SER A 980 35.22 34.77 -21.41
C SER A 980 33.98 35.56 -21.79
N LEU A 981 33.00 35.76 -20.89
CA LEU A 981 31.75 36.47 -21.20
C LEU A 981 32.03 37.91 -21.63
N LYS A 982 31.29 38.35 -22.66
CA LYS A 982 31.37 39.70 -23.24
C LYS A 982 29.99 40.33 -23.31
N ASP A 983 29.94 41.66 -23.22
CA ASP A 983 28.72 42.41 -23.50
C ASP A 983 28.80 42.94 -24.93
N ASN A 984 27.99 42.38 -25.83
CA ASN A 984 28.00 42.69 -27.26
C ASN A 984 26.86 43.63 -27.67
N ASN A 985 26.17 44.25 -26.70
CA ASN A 985 24.98 45.08 -26.90
C ASN A 985 25.30 46.36 -27.71
N SER A 986 25.35 46.23 -29.03
CA SER A 986 25.71 47.26 -30.02
C SER A 986 24.65 47.44 -31.11
N ASN A 987 23.51 46.73 -31.02
CA ASN A 987 22.43 46.77 -32.01
C ASN A 987 21.51 48.00 -31.87
N SER A 988 20.90 48.41 -32.99
CA SER A 988 19.93 49.53 -33.05
C SER A 988 18.58 49.24 -32.41
N PHE A 989 18.23 47.95 -32.24
CA PHE A 989 17.13 47.46 -31.41
C PHE A 989 17.68 46.65 -30.24
N LYS A 990 17.26 46.97 -29.02
CA LYS A 990 17.73 46.30 -27.81
C LYS A 990 16.87 45.08 -27.50
N ARG A 991 17.51 43.92 -27.32
CA ARG A 991 16.81 42.65 -27.12
C ARG A 991 16.71 42.33 -25.63
N ILE A 992 15.53 41.87 -25.18
CA ILE A 992 15.27 41.42 -23.81
C ILE A 992 15.08 39.91 -23.85
N MET A 993 15.86 39.17 -23.06
CA MET A 993 15.70 37.72 -22.94
C MET A 993 14.59 37.41 -21.94
N VAL A 994 13.64 36.54 -22.31
CA VAL A 994 12.63 36.00 -21.40
C VAL A 994 12.81 34.50 -21.32
N SER A 995 13.05 33.97 -20.13
CA SER A 995 13.30 32.52 -19.93
C SER A 995 12.80 32.08 -18.57
N PHE A 996 11.82 31.18 -18.53
CA PHE A 996 11.28 30.61 -17.28
C PHE A 996 11.66 29.14 -17.10
N THR A 997 11.95 28.74 -15.87
CA THR A 997 12.31 27.35 -15.54
C THR A 997 11.12 26.38 -15.68
N TRP A 998 11.40 25.10 -15.94
CA TRP A 998 10.37 24.06 -16.14
C TRP A 998 9.64 23.65 -14.85
N ARG A 999 8.39 23.18 -14.97
CA ARG A 999 7.55 22.73 -13.86
C ARG A 999 7.32 21.21 -13.90
N LYS A 1000 7.89 20.47 -12.94
CA LYS A 1000 7.85 18.99 -12.89
C LYS A 1000 6.43 18.39 -12.76
N ASN A 1001 5.47 19.14 -12.24
CA ASN A 1001 4.07 18.72 -12.10
C ASN A 1001 3.30 18.72 -13.44
N ILE A 1002 3.81 19.38 -14.47
CA ILE A 1002 3.23 19.38 -15.81
C ILE A 1002 3.68 18.10 -16.54
N LYS A 1003 2.76 17.20 -16.87
CA LYS A 1003 3.08 15.91 -17.51
C LYS A 1003 2.67 15.86 -18.97
N ASN A 1004 1.60 16.56 -19.35
CA ASN A 1004 1.04 16.55 -20.70
C ASN A 1004 0.63 17.98 -21.14
N VAL A 1005 0.14 18.11 -22.37
CA VAL A 1005 -0.24 19.40 -22.98
C VAL A 1005 -1.44 20.04 -22.27
N THR A 1006 -2.39 19.24 -21.79
CA THR A 1006 -3.55 19.73 -21.04
C THR A 1006 -3.13 20.38 -19.73
N ASP A 1007 -2.27 19.69 -18.95
CA ASP A 1007 -1.69 20.24 -17.72
C ASP A 1007 -0.97 21.57 -17.99
N LEU A 1008 -0.26 21.65 -19.13
CA LEU A 1008 0.47 22.85 -19.54
C LEU A 1008 -0.48 24.02 -19.84
N LYS A 1009 -1.55 23.78 -20.60
CA LYS A 1009 -2.57 24.79 -20.94
C LYS A 1009 -3.31 25.32 -19.71
N GLU A 1010 -3.57 24.46 -18.72
CA GLU A 1010 -4.24 24.86 -17.48
C GLU A 1010 -3.31 25.55 -16.48
N SER A 1011 -1.99 25.31 -16.60
CA SER A 1011 -0.99 25.82 -15.67
C SER A 1011 -0.91 27.34 -15.59
N ARG A 1012 -0.62 27.85 -14.39
CA ARG A 1012 -0.31 29.27 -14.19
C ARG A 1012 0.97 29.66 -14.94
N TYR A 1013 1.94 28.75 -15.03
CA TYR A 1013 3.13 28.85 -15.90
C TYR A 1013 2.84 29.31 -17.33
N LEU A 1014 2.00 28.60 -18.09
CA LEU A 1014 1.74 29.00 -19.48
C LEU A 1014 0.87 30.26 -19.54
N LYS A 1015 -0.13 30.37 -18.66
CA LYS A 1015 -1.05 31.52 -18.61
C LYS A 1015 -0.30 32.84 -18.36
N SER A 1016 0.65 32.87 -17.44
CA SER A 1016 1.44 34.07 -17.15
C SER A 1016 2.40 34.44 -18.29
N ILE A 1017 2.91 33.47 -19.05
CA ILE A 1017 3.68 33.75 -20.27
C ILE A 1017 2.76 34.41 -21.32
N ILE A 1018 1.59 33.83 -21.59
CA ILE A 1018 0.63 34.37 -22.56
C ILE A 1018 0.17 35.78 -22.15
N GLU A 1019 -0.13 35.98 -20.87
CA GLU A 1019 -0.53 37.28 -20.31
C GLU A 1019 0.55 38.35 -20.53
N LEU A 1020 1.82 38.03 -20.24
CA LEU A 1020 2.94 38.95 -20.46
C LEU A 1020 3.11 39.33 -21.93
N LEU A 1021 3.08 38.33 -22.83
CA LEU A 1021 3.34 38.53 -24.26
C LEU A 1021 2.22 39.28 -24.99
N ASN A 1022 1.01 39.31 -24.41
CA ASN A 1022 -0.16 39.98 -24.98
C ASN A 1022 -0.60 41.20 -24.15
N ASN A 1023 0.19 41.63 -23.18
CA ASN A 1023 -0.09 42.83 -22.39
C ASN A 1023 0.11 44.10 -23.24
N ASN A 1024 -0.97 44.85 -23.46
CA ASN A 1024 -0.97 46.04 -24.33
C ASN A 1024 0.00 47.13 -23.86
N GLU A 1025 0.08 47.35 -22.55
CA GLU A 1025 0.98 48.34 -21.96
C GLU A 1025 2.45 47.94 -22.19
N PHE A 1026 2.79 46.67 -21.94
CA PHE A 1026 4.11 46.10 -22.20
C PHE A 1026 4.53 46.24 -23.67
N LEU A 1027 3.68 45.80 -24.60
CA LEU A 1027 3.95 45.88 -26.04
C LEU A 1027 4.10 47.33 -26.53
N SER A 1028 3.29 48.25 -26.01
CA SER A 1028 3.37 49.68 -26.38
C SER A 1028 4.71 50.29 -25.98
N VAL A 1029 5.24 49.92 -24.80
CA VAL A 1029 6.54 50.37 -24.30
C VAL A 1029 7.67 49.83 -25.16
N LEU A 1030 7.65 48.53 -25.48
CA LEU A 1030 8.65 47.91 -26.35
C LEU A 1030 8.71 48.60 -27.72
N LYS A 1031 7.54 48.84 -28.33
CA LYS A 1031 7.45 49.54 -29.63
C LYS A 1031 8.00 50.96 -29.57
N LYS A 1032 7.57 51.74 -28.55
CA LYS A 1032 7.96 53.16 -28.40
C LYS A 1032 9.47 53.33 -28.25
N TYR A 1033 10.12 52.44 -27.51
CA TYR A 1033 11.55 52.54 -27.20
C TYR A 1033 12.45 51.61 -28.03
N LYS A 1034 11.91 50.96 -29.07
CA LYS A 1034 12.66 50.06 -29.98
C LYS A 1034 13.33 48.88 -29.27
N PHE A 1035 12.57 48.19 -28.42
CA PHE A 1035 12.98 46.93 -27.79
C PHE A 1035 12.25 45.73 -28.42
N THR A 1036 12.91 44.58 -28.45
CA THR A 1036 12.32 43.28 -28.85
C THR A 1036 12.49 42.25 -27.73
N ILE A 1037 11.68 41.20 -27.76
CA ILE A 1037 11.69 40.10 -26.78
C ILE A 1037 12.17 38.83 -27.46
N ASP A 1038 13.16 38.17 -26.86
CA ASP A 1038 13.57 36.82 -27.23
C ASP A 1038 13.08 35.86 -26.14
N LEU A 1039 11.92 35.25 -26.39
CA LEU A 1039 11.35 34.23 -25.51
C LEU A 1039 12.04 32.89 -25.75
N CYS A 1040 12.82 32.45 -24.77
CA CYS A 1040 13.53 31.18 -24.77
C CYS A 1040 12.76 30.16 -23.93
N LEU A 1041 11.92 29.37 -24.59
CA LEU A 1041 11.12 28.33 -23.94
C LEU A 1041 11.95 27.10 -23.60
N HIS A 1042 11.67 26.52 -22.43
CA HIS A 1042 12.27 25.26 -22.02
C HIS A 1042 11.93 24.14 -23.04
N PRO A 1043 12.86 23.20 -23.36
CA PRO A 1043 12.63 22.20 -24.40
C PRO A 1043 11.37 21.35 -24.20
N ARG A 1044 11.07 20.95 -22.95
CA ARG A 1044 9.82 20.25 -22.60
C ARG A 1044 8.56 21.04 -22.95
N THR A 1045 8.57 22.36 -22.72
CA THR A 1045 7.44 23.24 -23.07
C THR A 1045 7.23 23.24 -24.58
N CYS A 1046 8.31 23.37 -25.35
CA CYS A 1046 8.29 23.28 -26.80
C CYS A 1046 7.80 21.92 -27.28
N ASP A 1047 8.31 20.82 -26.71
CA ASP A 1047 7.94 19.45 -27.14
C ASP A 1047 6.45 19.18 -26.93
N LEU A 1048 5.87 19.69 -25.84
CA LEU A 1048 4.43 19.62 -25.60
C LEU A 1048 3.64 20.50 -26.58
N LEU A 1049 4.04 21.76 -26.77
CA LEU A 1049 3.34 22.69 -27.64
C LEU A 1049 3.47 22.35 -29.14
N LYS A 1050 4.55 21.69 -29.57
CA LYS A 1050 4.75 21.24 -30.96
C LYS A 1050 3.67 20.28 -31.47
N THR A 1051 2.91 19.66 -30.56
CA THR A 1051 1.76 18.82 -30.93
C THR A 1051 0.54 19.63 -31.37
N GLU A 1052 0.53 20.95 -31.13
CA GLU A 1052 -0.56 21.86 -31.45
C GLU A 1052 -0.27 22.63 -32.75
N ILE A 1053 -1.29 22.81 -33.57
CA ILE A 1053 -1.21 23.56 -34.83
C ILE A 1053 -1.01 25.05 -34.50
N ASN A 1054 -0.03 25.69 -35.16
CA ASN A 1054 0.28 27.12 -35.03
C ASN A 1054 0.55 27.60 -33.58
N TRP A 1055 1.12 26.74 -32.73
CA TRP A 1055 1.33 27.03 -31.30
C TRP A 1055 2.14 28.32 -31.03
N LYS A 1056 3.03 28.74 -31.94
CA LYS A 1056 3.77 30.02 -31.80
C LYS A 1056 2.84 31.22 -31.93
N GLU A 1057 1.93 31.21 -32.90
CA GLU A 1057 0.93 32.27 -33.09
C GLU A 1057 -0.08 32.34 -31.94
N GLN A 1058 -0.33 31.20 -31.29
CA GLN A 1058 -1.18 31.13 -30.10
C GLN A 1058 -0.53 31.80 -28.87
N LEU A 1059 0.81 31.86 -28.81
CA LEU A 1059 1.52 32.53 -27.72
C LEU A 1059 1.59 34.04 -27.92
N SER A 1060 1.93 34.49 -29.14
CA SER A 1060 1.89 35.90 -29.51
C SER A 1060 1.87 36.06 -31.03
N ARG A 1061 1.17 37.11 -31.49
CA ARG A 1061 1.19 37.57 -32.90
C ARG A 1061 2.01 38.84 -33.10
N SER A 1062 2.65 39.35 -32.05
CA SER A 1062 3.41 40.60 -32.14
C SER A 1062 4.72 40.41 -32.89
N PRO A 1063 5.07 41.27 -33.86
CA PRO A 1063 6.36 41.23 -34.55
C PRO A 1063 7.55 41.62 -33.64
N LEU A 1064 7.27 42.07 -32.41
CA LEU A 1064 8.30 42.42 -31.42
C LEU A 1064 8.76 41.22 -30.58
N ILE A 1065 8.14 40.04 -30.75
CA ILE A 1065 8.40 38.84 -29.95
C ILE A 1065 8.95 37.73 -30.85
N ASN A 1066 10.18 37.30 -30.56
CA ASN A 1066 10.83 36.15 -31.16
C ASN A 1066 10.72 34.94 -30.21
N ILE A 1067 10.22 33.81 -30.71
CA ILE A 1067 10.01 32.59 -29.91
C ILE A 1067 11.01 31.51 -30.32
N HIS A 1068 11.86 31.15 -29.37
CA HIS A 1068 12.94 30.17 -29.51
C HIS A 1068 12.75 29.00 -28.55
N SER A 1069 13.20 27.82 -28.98
CA SER A 1069 13.46 26.70 -28.07
C SER A 1069 14.87 26.80 -27.53
N PHE A 1070 15.07 26.50 -26.24
CA PHE A 1070 16.39 26.56 -25.61
C PHE A 1070 17.46 25.68 -26.30
N ASN A 1071 17.05 24.60 -26.99
CA ASN A 1071 17.96 23.69 -27.70
C ASN A 1071 18.34 24.16 -29.11
N ASP A 1072 17.58 25.10 -29.68
CA ASP A 1072 17.71 25.48 -31.09
C ASP A 1072 18.57 26.74 -31.28
N ILE A 1073 19.05 27.34 -30.19
CA ILE A 1073 19.81 28.60 -30.19
C ILE A 1073 21.11 28.49 -29.38
N ASP A 1074 22.09 29.34 -29.73
CA ASP A 1074 23.25 29.57 -28.87
C ASP A 1074 22.86 30.48 -27.71
N ILE A 1075 22.57 29.86 -26.56
CA ILE A 1075 22.16 30.55 -25.33
C ILE A 1075 23.18 31.59 -24.89
N ARG A 1076 24.47 31.30 -25.06
CA ARG A 1076 25.51 32.23 -24.65
C ARG A 1076 25.47 33.48 -25.51
N ALA A 1077 25.38 33.33 -26.84
CA ALA A 1077 25.25 34.49 -27.73
C ALA A 1077 24.04 35.36 -27.34
N HIS A 1078 22.92 34.75 -26.97
CA HIS A 1078 21.74 35.50 -26.49
C HIS A 1078 21.99 36.23 -25.16
N ILE A 1079 22.72 35.63 -24.22
CA ILE A 1079 23.12 36.30 -22.97
C ILE A 1079 24.04 37.50 -23.26
N GLU A 1080 25.01 37.34 -24.16
CA GLU A 1080 25.97 38.39 -24.54
C GLU A 1080 25.29 39.54 -25.31
N ASP A 1081 24.27 39.26 -26.12
CA ASP A 1081 23.55 40.23 -26.96
C ASP A 1081 22.39 40.95 -26.24
N CYS A 1082 21.61 40.25 -25.41
CA CYS A 1082 20.43 40.81 -24.77
C CYS A 1082 20.82 41.79 -23.65
N CYS A 1083 20.09 42.88 -23.49
CA CYS A 1083 20.39 43.92 -22.50
C CYS A 1083 19.82 43.64 -21.10
N MET A 1084 18.82 42.76 -20.99
CA MET A 1084 18.11 42.46 -19.75
C MET A 1084 17.56 41.02 -19.77
N LEU A 1085 17.40 40.42 -18.59
CA LEU A 1085 16.72 39.14 -18.38
C LEU A 1085 15.41 39.31 -17.59
N ILE A 1086 14.35 38.68 -18.08
CA ILE A 1086 13.13 38.37 -17.32
C ILE A 1086 13.06 36.86 -17.13
N THR A 1087 13.02 36.41 -15.88
CA THR A 1087 13.04 34.99 -15.51
C THR A 1087 12.20 34.78 -14.25
N ASP A 1088 12.12 33.56 -13.73
CA ASP A 1088 11.61 33.27 -12.39
C ASP A 1088 12.76 33.12 -11.37
N TYR A 1089 13.44 31.97 -11.35
CA TYR A 1089 14.59 31.68 -10.50
C TYR A 1089 15.57 30.79 -11.27
N SER A 1090 16.32 31.40 -12.20
CA SER A 1090 17.23 30.68 -13.10
C SER A 1090 18.69 30.93 -12.75
N SER A 1091 19.55 29.93 -12.95
CA SER A 1091 21.00 30.10 -12.82
C SER A 1091 21.59 31.04 -13.87
N ILE A 1092 20.88 31.26 -14.99
CA ILE A 1092 21.26 32.23 -16.04
C ILE A 1092 21.30 33.67 -15.50
N SER A 1093 20.57 33.97 -14.42
CA SER A 1093 20.62 35.29 -13.77
C SER A 1093 22.03 35.68 -13.35
N TYR A 1094 22.88 34.72 -12.97
CA TYR A 1094 24.27 34.99 -12.59
C TYR A 1094 25.12 35.42 -13.79
N ASP A 1095 24.88 34.87 -14.98
CA ASP A 1095 25.58 35.27 -16.21
C ASP A 1095 25.24 36.74 -16.58
N PHE A 1096 23.98 37.16 -16.44
CA PHE A 1096 23.56 38.56 -16.67
C PHE A 1096 24.14 39.53 -15.63
N ILE A 1097 24.11 39.15 -14.35
CA ILE A 1097 24.71 39.96 -13.28
C ILE A 1097 26.23 40.09 -13.46
N TYR A 1098 26.90 39.02 -13.89
CA TYR A 1098 28.32 39.06 -14.23
C TYR A 1098 28.62 40.08 -15.33
N LEU A 1099 27.70 40.30 -16.27
CA LEU A 1099 27.79 41.32 -17.32
C LEU A 1099 27.30 42.73 -16.91
N ASN A 1100 26.93 42.98 -15.66
CA ASN A 1100 26.24 44.22 -15.22
C ASN A 1100 24.88 44.47 -15.88
N LYS A 1101 24.17 43.42 -16.29
CA LYS A 1101 22.86 43.53 -16.93
C LYS A 1101 21.73 43.33 -15.91
N PRO A 1102 20.63 44.10 -16.01
CA PRO A 1102 19.50 43.97 -15.10
C PRO A 1102 18.78 42.62 -15.24
N VAL A 1103 18.28 42.13 -14.10
CA VAL A 1103 17.50 40.89 -14.00
C VAL A 1103 16.23 41.17 -13.21
N ILE A 1104 15.07 40.76 -13.75
CA ILE A 1104 13.79 40.77 -13.05
C ILE A 1104 13.31 39.33 -12.88
N ASN A 1105 12.98 38.97 -11.64
CA ASN A 1105 12.46 37.66 -11.26
C ASN A 1105 10.93 37.76 -11.11
N TYR A 1106 10.18 37.31 -12.11
CA TYR A 1106 8.72 37.28 -12.11
C TYR A 1106 8.20 35.98 -11.49
N LEU A 1107 7.66 36.12 -10.27
CA LEU A 1107 7.34 35.03 -9.34
C LEU A 1107 5.83 34.80 -9.26
N PHE A 1108 5.22 34.47 -10.40
CA PHE A 1108 3.76 34.31 -10.54
C PHE A 1108 3.18 33.04 -9.89
N GLU A 1109 3.99 32.21 -9.21
CA GLU A 1109 3.58 31.03 -8.44
C GLU A 1109 4.22 31.08 -7.03
N ASN A 1110 3.46 30.79 -5.96
CA ASN A 1110 3.95 30.66 -4.57
C ASN A 1110 4.87 29.43 -4.34
N ASN A 1111 5.44 28.86 -5.39
CA ASN A 1111 6.26 27.65 -5.36
C ASN A 1111 7.75 27.98 -5.37
N MET A 1112 8.18 28.86 -4.46
CA MET A 1112 9.60 29.13 -4.29
C MET A 1112 10.22 28.14 -3.31
N PRO A 1113 11.43 27.63 -3.59
CA PRO A 1113 12.16 26.77 -2.66
C PRO A 1113 12.77 27.55 -1.46
N LEU A 1114 12.70 28.89 -1.48
CA LEU A 1114 13.31 29.80 -0.52
C LEU A 1114 12.25 30.60 0.25
N ASN A 1115 12.59 31.02 1.48
CA ASN A 1115 11.74 31.89 2.29
C ASN A 1115 11.56 33.25 1.58
N PRO A 1116 10.33 33.77 1.44
CA PRO A 1116 10.09 35.09 0.84
C PRO A 1116 10.93 36.21 1.47
N ASN A 1117 11.17 36.14 2.77
CA ASN A 1117 11.90 37.15 3.53
C ASN A 1117 13.42 37.14 3.27
N THR A 1118 13.96 36.11 2.58
CA THR A 1118 15.38 35.98 2.25
C THR A 1118 15.64 36.00 0.74
N LEU A 1119 14.63 36.28 -0.08
CA LEU A 1119 14.73 36.23 -1.54
C LEU A 1119 15.76 37.21 -2.10
N ASP A 1120 15.76 38.43 -1.58
CA ASP A 1120 16.68 39.50 -1.98
C ASP A 1120 18.15 39.21 -1.62
N GLU A 1121 18.38 38.28 -0.69
CA GLU A 1121 19.71 37.86 -0.26
C GLU A 1121 20.27 36.73 -1.13
N VAL A 1122 19.40 35.89 -1.71
CA VAL A 1122 19.79 34.61 -2.33
C VAL A 1122 19.72 34.62 -3.86
N ILE A 1123 18.71 35.25 -4.45
CA ILE A 1123 18.51 35.24 -5.92
C ILE A 1123 18.99 36.56 -6.52
N PRO A 1124 19.79 36.55 -7.61
CA PRO A 1124 20.18 37.78 -8.28
C PRO A 1124 19.01 38.39 -9.06
N GLY A 1125 18.78 39.70 -8.91
CA GLY A 1125 17.72 40.44 -9.59
C GLY A 1125 16.54 40.81 -8.70
N LYS A 1126 15.64 41.67 -9.20
CA LYS A 1126 14.51 42.18 -8.42
C LYS A 1126 13.30 41.23 -8.50
N PRO A 1127 12.77 40.74 -7.36
CA PRO A 1127 11.55 39.94 -7.35
C PRO A 1127 10.31 40.81 -7.59
N VAL A 1128 9.38 40.31 -8.40
CA VAL A 1128 8.05 40.90 -8.66
C VAL A 1128 7.00 39.78 -8.69
N GLN A 1129 5.80 40.03 -8.18
CA GLN A 1129 4.76 38.99 -8.04
C GLN A 1129 3.57 39.20 -8.97
N SER A 1130 3.36 40.42 -9.47
CA SER A 1130 2.27 40.78 -10.38
C SER A 1130 2.78 41.23 -11.75
N ILE A 1131 1.94 41.09 -12.78
CA ILE A 1131 2.25 41.58 -14.13
C ILE A 1131 2.45 43.11 -14.12
N THR A 1132 1.68 43.82 -13.30
CA THR A 1132 1.76 45.28 -13.15
C THR A 1132 3.11 45.71 -12.59
N GLU A 1133 3.61 45.03 -11.55
CA GLU A 1133 4.95 45.27 -11.01
C GLU A 1133 6.04 44.97 -12.05
N LEU A 1134 5.91 43.85 -12.77
CA LEU A 1134 6.87 43.47 -13.81
C LEU A 1134 6.96 44.55 -14.90
N VAL A 1135 5.82 44.97 -15.46
CA VAL A 1135 5.77 46.02 -16.49
C VAL A 1135 6.31 47.34 -15.96
N GLY A 1136 5.98 47.69 -14.71
CA GLY A 1136 6.51 48.88 -14.05
C GLY A 1136 8.04 48.88 -13.91
N GLU A 1137 8.64 47.75 -13.55
CA GLU A 1137 10.10 47.63 -13.45
C GLU A 1137 10.79 47.59 -14.82
N VAL A 1138 10.20 46.89 -15.80
CA VAL A 1138 10.71 46.89 -17.18
C VAL A 1138 10.73 48.32 -17.74
N LYS A 1139 9.68 49.12 -17.52
CA LYS A 1139 9.64 50.53 -17.93
C LYS A 1139 10.80 51.33 -17.36
N LYS A 1140 11.11 51.19 -16.06
CA LYS A 1140 12.23 51.92 -15.42
C LYS A 1140 13.57 51.60 -16.09
N ILE A 1141 13.78 50.34 -16.45
CA ILE A 1141 15.02 49.89 -17.11
C ILE A 1141 15.05 50.34 -18.57
N ILE A 1142 13.93 50.25 -19.29
CA ILE A 1142 13.82 50.73 -20.68
C ILE A 1142 14.04 52.25 -20.77
N PHE A 1143 13.51 53.04 -19.83
CA PHE A 1143 13.78 54.49 -19.76
C PHE A 1143 15.25 54.79 -19.51
N ASN A 1144 15.97 53.89 -18.84
CA ASN A 1144 17.41 53.96 -18.67
C ASN A 1144 18.16 53.23 -19.80
N ASP A 1145 17.56 53.16 -21.00
CA ASP A 1145 18.17 52.61 -22.21
C ASP A 1145 18.62 51.13 -22.05
N GLY A 1146 17.88 50.35 -21.27
CA GLY A 1146 18.18 48.94 -21.00
C GLY A 1146 19.31 48.73 -19.98
N LYS A 1147 19.83 49.81 -19.36
CA LYS A 1147 20.88 49.76 -18.34
C LYS A 1147 20.25 49.66 -16.95
N PRO A 1148 20.95 49.07 -15.97
CA PRO A 1148 20.40 48.93 -14.62
C PRO A 1148 20.22 50.30 -13.96
N VAL A 1149 19.06 50.51 -13.30
CA VAL A 1149 18.68 51.78 -12.65
C VAL A 1149 19.62 52.14 -11.49
N LYS A 1150 20.21 51.13 -10.84
CA LYS A 1150 21.25 51.27 -9.82
C LYS A 1150 22.44 50.39 -10.19
N LYS A 1151 23.64 50.77 -9.77
CA LYS A 1151 24.85 49.94 -9.95
C LYS A 1151 24.63 48.57 -9.30
N ILE A 1152 24.84 47.51 -10.06
CA ILE A 1152 24.73 46.13 -9.57
C ILE A 1152 25.99 45.80 -8.78
N ASP A 1153 25.83 45.45 -7.51
CA ASP A 1153 26.92 44.89 -6.71
C ASP A 1153 27.09 43.41 -7.03
N LYS A 1154 28.03 43.10 -7.92
CA LYS A 1154 28.33 41.71 -8.31
C LYS A 1154 28.91 40.89 -7.16
N SER A 1155 29.65 41.54 -6.25
CA SER A 1155 30.36 40.86 -5.16
C SER A 1155 29.39 40.21 -4.16
N LYS A 1156 28.16 40.73 -4.09
CA LYS A 1156 27.05 40.11 -3.34
C LYS A 1156 26.68 38.71 -3.85
N TYR A 1157 26.81 38.45 -5.16
CA TYR A 1157 26.30 37.23 -5.80
C TYR A 1157 27.39 36.30 -6.33
N ILE A 1158 28.57 36.85 -6.66
CA ILE A 1158 29.69 36.13 -7.26
C ILE A 1158 30.96 36.59 -6.56
N GLU A 1159 31.68 35.65 -5.94
CA GLU A 1159 32.86 35.98 -5.14
C GLU A 1159 34.06 36.35 -6.02
N ASN A 1160 34.27 35.61 -7.12
CA ASN A 1160 35.35 35.89 -8.06
C ASN A 1160 34.85 36.59 -9.35
N VAL A 1161 35.01 37.91 -9.41
CA VAL A 1161 34.62 38.74 -10.56
C VAL A 1161 35.79 39.16 -11.46
N ASN A 1162 37.02 38.76 -11.12
CA ASN A 1162 38.26 39.29 -11.74
C ASN A 1162 38.75 38.51 -12.96
N LYS A 1163 37.88 37.68 -13.57
CA LYS A 1163 38.19 36.86 -14.76
C LYS A 1163 39.38 35.87 -14.57
N THR A 1164 39.54 35.33 -13.36
CA THR A 1164 40.63 34.39 -13.01
C THR A 1164 40.12 32.96 -12.74
N ASN A 1165 38.85 32.66 -13.01
CA ASN A 1165 38.21 31.39 -12.65
C ASN A 1165 38.94 30.18 -13.29
N CYS A 1166 39.38 30.29 -14.55
CA CYS A 1166 40.13 29.25 -15.26
C CYS A 1166 41.53 29.03 -14.70
N GLU A 1167 42.26 30.09 -14.34
CA GLU A 1167 43.61 29.99 -13.78
C GLU A 1167 43.60 29.36 -12.38
N MET A 1168 42.63 29.73 -11.54
CA MET A 1168 42.48 29.11 -10.22
C MET A 1168 42.20 27.60 -10.33
N LEU A 1169 41.30 27.20 -11.25
CA LEU A 1169 40.99 25.80 -11.48
C LEU A 1169 42.21 25.03 -12.00
N TYR A 1170 42.97 25.59 -12.94
CA TYR A 1170 44.17 24.94 -13.45
C TYR A 1170 45.31 24.88 -12.41
N GLY A 1171 45.47 25.92 -11.60
CA GLY A 1171 46.43 25.96 -10.48
C GLY A 1171 46.20 24.81 -9.50
N PHE A 1172 44.94 24.59 -9.09
CA PHE A 1172 44.56 23.46 -8.24
C PHE A 1172 44.90 22.10 -8.87
N ILE A 1173 44.68 21.94 -10.18
CA ILE A 1173 44.99 20.71 -10.92
C ILE A 1173 46.50 20.48 -11.05
N LYS A 1174 47.29 21.55 -11.11
CA LYS A 1174 48.76 21.50 -11.21
C LYS A 1174 49.39 21.09 -9.88
N GLU A 1175 48.89 21.61 -8.76
CA GLU A 1175 49.40 21.33 -7.41
C GLU A 1175 49.01 19.94 -6.89
N GLY A 1176 47.77 19.51 -7.13
CA GLY A 1176 47.22 18.24 -6.64
C GLY A 1176 47.50 17.05 -7.54
#